data_AF-A0AAT9M730-F1
#
_entry.id   AF-A0AAT9M730-F1
#
_cell.length_a   1.000
_cell.length_b   1.000
_cell.length_c   1.000
_cell.angle_alpha   90.00
_cell.angle_beta   90.00
_cell.angle_gamma   90.00
#
_symmetry.space_group_name_H-M   'P 1'
#
loop_
_entity.id
_entity.type
_entity.pdbx_description
1 polymer ?
#
loop_
_entity_poly.entity_id
_entity_poly.type
_entity_poly.pdbx_seq_one_letter_code
_entity_poly.pdbx_strand_id
1 'polypeptide(L)'
;MASGGSENSITGDVSGSVVAHVVHGDVTLNYHAGPPSDPTPAEPWAKLVHCSKVWCDGQDRTAAVAVATHLASLHQDLPADPWLDRGLADRFAKRVSWLAGKVEIEFGAAEATLLSLIPLLHQVLWTRAAVDRLDGPPPEFYRDHSRLAARMDGHDEVRWWLFHRWLWLQAEVLRPESIAVLLTDVPVPPVLTAARVSSLLQGLRLEPNVLCGKQRMVELRQRETLFGGTDAEEHVRTPLLGLLLAVAYSMSIDTTGLSDIIVWHTPVDFEGLHSTIADASWAFRADCPVLSATCHHASVVEALREHTVRLDALLHAVRQAADEHPVLAPLRSLPERASSDDVRPSTGPDGKPVFSGWSRFRMDEQRVQELLMGEQLYRDRSLAIRELYQNALDACRYRRAREEYLRRTTDRASAWSGLISFSQGIDPSGRPYLDCTDNGVGMGIPELTGVFAQAGARFADLAEFRDEQVDWSRLDPPVELYPNSRFGIGVLSYFMLADEITITTCRMSRKTGLPGPKLEVAITGPGHLFEVKEIAAQGTPGTTVRLHLRAGIQESCVETLRRLLAIAEFDTAARHGRLALRWRAGEFKPSQGLGPNSYSGYGETVTSSTGQVFWCEYGGGPLVDGLHTEIKGSHRPNYKPRGALVNLTGPTAPRLSVDRTIILDDVVAAVTELQRSAIPDLLGANTVLTYKWLSTLGFENPTLADMIVDQSPRHRCFPADASLLATEPTRTGQQRLDGSSPLNHILLWRLLATDDAGDLAELVPELTDARRLLAPMPSDVSLLCSHGGFAYSWASAEENTAPGHVFSVAAQAGMSPQEAAHRLIQLGVDGIDVSCYPADRQRSYETEMVLLSRHGDGRSPWCERGETVPGLRIRTLSAQHHISVTEAARMLSSYGLIAGPQPEIVEQGYPSLRDLVRAAIDADAHPRQLTRDTPPNLLDQGWDTVSPAVREGITPIPVGAVLSLAEQLCQPAGLVAAQIAELGLVPPDLPVKPSTEDIMLVSTRLDGLAPWLDIRRPVRLHHLIKAHAVLNLSPFWVADRLTQLGFTAPSENLPYYPELRDLTLLRVSDGGKFLDPDQPVPLAHLVSVSRQLGQHITQVADRLRELGMIVPDLGTMIREALAKVPVEK
;
A
#
# COMPACT_ATOMS: atom_id res chain seq x y z
N MET A 1 -12.49 -71.45 -89.23
CA MET A 1 -11.66 -70.85 -88.15
C MET A 1 -12.20 -69.44 -87.95
N ALA A 2 -13.26 -69.32 -87.14
CA ALA A 2 -13.25 -68.94 -85.72
C ALA A 2 -13.34 -67.40 -85.59
N SER A 3 -14.55 -66.84 -85.60
CA SER A 3 -15.42 -66.55 -84.43
C SER A 3 -14.90 -65.37 -83.58
N GLY A 4 -15.30 -64.16 -83.95
CA GLY A 4 -15.22 -62.99 -83.07
C GLY A 4 -16.52 -62.90 -82.26
N GLY A 5 -16.43 -63.15 -80.96
CA GLY A 5 -17.51 -62.94 -80.01
C GLY A 5 -17.21 -61.72 -79.14
N SER A 6 -18.15 -60.78 -79.11
CA SER A 6 -18.24 -59.70 -78.13
C SER A 6 -19.44 -59.98 -77.23
N GLU A 7 -19.19 -60.33 -75.97
CA GLU A 7 -20.17 -60.23 -74.89
C GLU A 7 -19.48 -59.57 -73.70
N ASN A 8 -19.77 -58.28 -73.47
CA ASN A 8 -19.67 -57.65 -72.17
C ASN A 8 -21.08 -57.19 -71.83
N SER A 9 -21.77 -57.93 -70.95
CA SER A 9 -22.98 -57.47 -70.29
C SER A 9 -22.60 -56.88 -68.93
N ILE A 10 -23.08 -55.66 -68.65
CA ILE A 10 -23.14 -55.08 -67.31
C ILE A 10 -24.61 -54.73 -67.09
N THR A 11 -25.25 -55.42 -66.15
CA THR A 11 -26.58 -55.10 -65.65
C THR A 11 -26.45 -54.27 -64.37
N GLY A 12 -27.02 -53.07 -64.40
CA GLY A 12 -27.21 -52.20 -63.23
C GLY A 12 -28.28 -51.17 -63.58
N ASP A 13 -29.41 -51.22 -62.86
CA ASP A 13 -30.57 -50.34 -63.06
C ASP A 13 -30.21 -48.91 -62.61
N VAL A 14 -30.34 -47.91 -63.49
CA VAL A 14 -30.06 -46.50 -63.17
C VAL A 14 -31.33 -45.67 -63.39
N SER A 15 -31.98 -45.31 -62.29
CA SER A 15 -33.10 -44.37 -62.26
C SER A 15 -32.58 -42.93 -62.30
N GLY A 16 -32.50 -42.34 -63.50
CA GLY A 16 -32.23 -40.92 -63.69
C GLY A 16 -32.57 -40.46 -65.11
N SER A 17 -33.21 -39.30 -65.26
CA SER A 17 -33.59 -38.73 -66.56
C SER A 17 -32.35 -38.51 -67.43
N VAL A 18 -32.30 -39.14 -68.61
CA VAL A 18 -31.22 -38.96 -69.58
C VAL A 18 -31.32 -37.56 -70.20
N VAL A 19 -30.27 -36.76 -70.07
CA VAL A 19 -30.25 -35.36 -70.53
C VAL A 19 -29.59 -35.23 -71.90
N ALA A 20 -28.72 -36.18 -72.27
CA ALA A 20 -28.20 -36.31 -73.63
C ALA A 20 -27.93 -37.79 -73.97
N HIS A 21 -28.35 -38.17 -75.18
CA HIS A 21 -28.21 -39.51 -75.73
C HIS A 21 -27.28 -39.44 -76.93
N VAL A 22 -26.08 -40.02 -76.84
CA VAL A 22 -25.09 -39.98 -77.92
C VAL A 22 -24.71 -41.39 -78.30
N VAL A 23 -24.87 -41.72 -79.59
CA VAL A 23 -24.53 -43.01 -80.18
C VAL A 23 -23.29 -42.81 -81.04
N HIS A 24 -22.21 -43.54 -80.75
CA HIS A 24 -21.01 -43.54 -81.60
C HIS A 24 -20.57 -44.99 -81.87
N GLY A 25 -20.92 -45.51 -83.04
CA GLY A 25 -20.77 -46.93 -83.35
C GLY A 25 -21.71 -47.81 -82.52
N ASP A 26 -21.23 -48.98 -82.07
CA ASP A 26 -22.00 -49.94 -81.28
C ASP A 26 -22.07 -49.61 -79.77
N VAL A 27 -21.62 -48.43 -79.35
CA VAL A 27 -21.62 -48.00 -77.94
C VAL A 27 -22.60 -46.85 -77.72
N THR A 28 -23.45 -47.04 -76.71
CA THR A 28 -24.42 -46.03 -76.25
C THR A 28 -23.92 -45.41 -74.95
N LEU A 29 -23.78 -44.07 -74.91
CA LEU A 29 -23.41 -43.31 -73.71
C LEU A 29 -24.58 -42.42 -73.27
N ASN A 30 -25.07 -42.66 -72.06
CA ASN A 30 -26.13 -41.87 -71.43
C ASN A 30 -25.53 -40.87 -70.43
N TYR A 31 -25.79 -39.57 -70.64
CA TYR A 31 -25.44 -38.53 -69.68
C TYR A 31 -26.63 -38.25 -68.75
N HIS A 32 -26.44 -38.48 -67.46
CA HIS A 32 -27.43 -38.17 -66.42
C HIS A 32 -27.08 -36.85 -65.72
N ALA A 33 -28.08 -36.01 -65.43
CA ALA A 33 -27.88 -34.84 -64.59
C ALA A 33 -27.71 -35.26 -63.13
N GLY A 34 -26.68 -34.73 -62.45
CA GLY A 34 -26.56 -34.81 -61.00
C GLY A 34 -27.67 -34.00 -60.31
N PRO A 35 -27.99 -34.29 -59.03
CA PRO A 35 -29.00 -33.57 -58.29
C PRO A 35 -28.66 -32.07 -58.20
N PRO A 36 -29.66 -31.17 -58.15
CA PRO A 36 -29.42 -29.74 -58.05
C PRO A 36 -28.70 -29.41 -56.74
N SER A 37 -27.58 -28.69 -56.81
CA SER A 37 -26.90 -28.13 -55.65
C SER A 37 -27.78 -27.07 -54.99
N ASP A 38 -27.96 -27.15 -53.66
CA ASP A 38 -28.62 -26.08 -52.90
C ASP A 38 -28.01 -24.71 -53.21
N PRO A 39 -28.83 -23.65 -53.37
CA PRO A 39 -28.31 -22.31 -53.61
C PRO A 39 -27.45 -21.86 -52.43
N THR A 40 -26.21 -21.41 -52.73
CA THR A 40 -25.29 -20.91 -51.70
C THR A 40 -25.89 -19.69 -51.00
N PRO A 41 -25.91 -19.65 -49.64
CA PRO A 41 -26.44 -18.51 -48.89
C PRO A 41 -25.72 -17.20 -49.23
N ALA A 42 -26.46 -16.09 -49.23
CA ALA A 42 -25.92 -14.74 -49.49
C ALA A 42 -25.23 -14.12 -48.26
N GLU A 43 -25.69 -14.45 -47.05
CA GLU A 43 -25.12 -13.93 -45.81
C GLU A 43 -23.74 -14.60 -45.55
N PRO A 44 -22.67 -13.82 -45.29
CA PRO A 44 -21.31 -14.34 -45.15
C PRO A 44 -21.11 -15.45 -44.13
N TRP A 45 -21.69 -15.38 -42.93
CA TRP A 45 -21.52 -16.39 -41.90
C TRP A 45 -22.26 -17.69 -42.22
N ALA A 46 -23.46 -17.60 -42.76
CA ALA A 46 -24.20 -18.72 -43.33
C ALA A 46 -23.43 -19.39 -44.47
N LYS A 47 -22.72 -18.61 -45.31
CA LYS A 47 -21.84 -19.15 -46.34
C LYS A 47 -20.63 -19.89 -45.75
N LEU A 48 -20.03 -19.38 -44.65
CA LEU A 48 -18.94 -20.07 -43.95
C LEU A 48 -19.38 -21.44 -43.43
N VAL A 49 -20.57 -21.52 -42.82
CA VAL A 49 -21.14 -22.79 -42.34
C VAL A 49 -21.46 -23.71 -43.51
N HIS A 50 -22.14 -23.20 -44.55
CA HIS A 50 -22.53 -23.99 -45.71
C HIS A 50 -21.32 -24.57 -46.44
N CYS A 51 -20.27 -23.80 -46.66
CA CYS A 51 -19.08 -24.21 -47.40
C CYS A 51 -17.99 -24.88 -46.54
N SER A 52 -18.26 -25.14 -45.26
CA SER A 52 -17.25 -25.74 -44.38
C SER A 52 -16.93 -27.18 -44.78
N LYS A 53 -15.64 -27.55 -44.72
CA LYS A 53 -15.15 -28.90 -45.04
C LYS A 53 -15.43 -29.94 -43.95
N VAL A 54 -16.05 -29.53 -42.84
CA VAL A 54 -16.48 -30.46 -41.78
C VAL A 54 -17.71 -31.27 -42.19
N TRP A 55 -18.47 -30.79 -43.19
CA TRP A 55 -19.65 -31.46 -43.70
C TRP A 55 -19.27 -32.52 -44.74
N CYS A 56 -19.92 -33.68 -44.64
CA CYS A 56 -19.86 -34.72 -45.67
C CYS A 56 -20.99 -34.51 -46.70
N ASP A 57 -20.79 -35.02 -47.91
CA ASP A 57 -21.78 -34.93 -48.98
C ASP A 57 -23.11 -35.61 -48.58
N GLY A 58 -24.23 -34.91 -48.77
CA GLY A 58 -25.57 -35.40 -48.45
C GLY A 58 -26.06 -35.14 -47.02
N GLN A 59 -25.25 -34.54 -46.14
CA GLN A 59 -25.71 -34.12 -44.80
C GLN A 59 -26.62 -32.88 -44.86
N ASP A 60 -27.72 -32.88 -44.09
CA ASP A 60 -28.58 -31.71 -43.94
C ASP A 60 -27.91 -30.66 -43.04
N ARG A 61 -27.70 -29.47 -43.60
CA ARG A 61 -27.08 -28.31 -42.94
C ARG A 61 -28.04 -27.12 -42.81
N THR A 62 -29.33 -27.30 -43.13
CA THR A 62 -30.32 -26.22 -43.22
C THR A 62 -30.49 -25.48 -41.88
N ALA A 63 -30.65 -26.23 -40.79
CA ALA A 63 -30.81 -25.64 -39.46
C ALA A 63 -29.52 -24.93 -38.98
N ALA A 64 -28.34 -25.48 -39.28
CA ALA A 64 -27.07 -24.83 -38.95
C ALA A 64 -26.88 -23.51 -39.71
N VAL A 65 -27.24 -23.47 -41.01
CA VAL A 65 -27.22 -22.24 -41.82
C VAL A 65 -28.21 -21.20 -41.29
N ALA A 66 -29.39 -21.62 -40.83
CA ALA A 66 -30.38 -20.73 -40.21
C ALA A 66 -29.82 -20.11 -38.90
N VAL A 67 -29.19 -20.91 -38.05
CA VAL A 67 -28.53 -20.43 -36.83
C VAL A 67 -27.40 -19.45 -37.16
N ALA A 68 -26.55 -19.74 -38.16
CA ALA A 68 -25.49 -18.82 -38.58
C ALA A 68 -26.03 -17.47 -39.06
N THR A 69 -27.10 -17.49 -39.85
CA THR A 69 -27.79 -16.26 -40.31
C THR A 69 -28.35 -15.46 -39.14
N HIS A 70 -28.93 -16.14 -38.14
CA HIS A 70 -29.42 -15.51 -36.91
C HIS A 70 -28.28 -14.91 -36.08
N LEU A 71 -27.17 -15.62 -35.91
CA LEU A 71 -26.00 -15.10 -35.18
C LEU A 71 -25.40 -13.87 -35.87
N ALA A 72 -25.39 -13.83 -37.20
CA ALA A 72 -24.94 -12.67 -37.95
C ALA A 72 -25.83 -11.43 -37.70
N SER A 73 -27.14 -11.61 -37.51
CA SER A 73 -28.04 -10.49 -37.19
C SER A 73 -27.94 -10.01 -35.74
N LEU A 74 -27.50 -10.88 -34.82
CA LEU A 74 -27.21 -10.55 -33.43
C LEU A 74 -25.82 -9.93 -33.23
N HIS A 75 -24.93 -10.05 -34.21
CA HIS A 75 -23.59 -9.49 -34.13
C HIS A 75 -23.65 -7.96 -34.12
N GLN A 76 -23.17 -7.35 -33.04
CA GLN A 76 -23.14 -5.89 -32.87
C GLN A 76 -21.75 -5.35 -33.16
N ASP A 77 -21.67 -4.14 -33.72
CA ASP A 77 -20.41 -3.42 -33.88
C ASP A 77 -20.14 -2.58 -32.62
N LEU A 78 -18.86 -2.51 -32.23
CA LEU A 78 -18.39 -1.82 -31.02
C LEU A 78 -17.42 -0.72 -31.47
N PRO A 79 -17.91 0.39 -32.07
CA PRO A 79 -17.11 1.30 -32.88
C PRO A 79 -16.03 2.08 -32.11
N ALA A 80 -16.07 2.08 -30.78
CA ALA A 80 -15.09 2.75 -29.92
C ALA A 80 -13.91 1.84 -29.52
N ASP A 81 -13.98 0.54 -29.81
CA ASP A 81 -13.00 -0.45 -29.37
C ASP A 81 -11.97 -0.76 -30.49
N PRO A 82 -10.74 -0.26 -30.38
CA PRO A 82 -9.73 -0.46 -31.41
C PRO A 82 -9.15 -1.88 -31.43
N TRP A 83 -9.35 -2.69 -30.37
CA TRP A 83 -8.84 -4.05 -30.28
C TRP A 83 -9.75 -5.09 -30.92
N LEU A 84 -11.03 -4.77 -31.11
CA LEU A 84 -12.02 -5.71 -31.63
C LEU A 84 -11.64 -6.21 -33.02
N ASP A 85 -11.36 -7.50 -33.11
CA ASP A 85 -11.06 -8.16 -34.37
C ASP A 85 -12.35 -8.65 -35.04
N ARG A 86 -12.79 -7.88 -36.05
CA ARG A 86 -13.99 -8.20 -36.85
C ARG A 86 -13.81 -9.42 -37.75
N GLY A 87 -12.58 -9.84 -38.02
CA GLY A 87 -12.25 -10.98 -38.88
C GLY A 87 -12.07 -12.31 -38.13
N LEU A 88 -12.06 -12.31 -36.79
CA LEU A 88 -11.74 -13.48 -35.98
C LEU A 88 -12.65 -14.68 -36.28
N ALA A 89 -13.97 -14.47 -36.35
CA ALA A 89 -14.94 -15.54 -36.62
C ALA A 89 -14.68 -16.24 -37.96
N ASP A 90 -14.39 -15.47 -39.00
CA ASP A 90 -14.08 -15.97 -40.34
C ASP A 90 -12.75 -16.75 -40.34
N ARG A 91 -11.69 -16.18 -39.75
CA ARG A 91 -10.40 -16.87 -39.64
C ARG A 91 -10.54 -18.16 -38.84
N PHE A 92 -11.24 -18.13 -37.71
CA PHE A 92 -11.47 -19.30 -36.85
C PHE A 92 -12.25 -20.38 -37.60
N ALA A 93 -13.37 -20.07 -38.27
CA ALA A 93 -14.13 -21.03 -39.07
C ALA A 93 -13.30 -21.63 -40.23
N LYS A 94 -12.47 -20.83 -40.88
CA LYS A 94 -11.52 -21.30 -41.92
C LYS A 94 -10.46 -22.22 -41.34
N ARG A 95 -9.92 -21.94 -40.14
CA ARG A 95 -8.95 -22.83 -39.46
C ARG A 95 -9.58 -24.15 -39.04
N VAL A 96 -10.82 -24.14 -38.54
CA VAL A 96 -11.57 -25.38 -38.27
C VAL A 96 -11.73 -26.20 -39.54
N SER A 97 -12.19 -25.59 -40.63
CA SER A 97 -12.37 -26.29 -41.92
C SER A 97 -11.05 -26.81 -42.49
N TRP A 98 -9.96 -26.08 -42.28
CA TRP A 98 -8.62 -26.48 -42.73
C TRP A 98 -8.06 -27.65 -41.92
N LEU A 99 -8.19 -27.62 -40.58
CA LEU A 99 -7.77 -28.72 -39.71
C LEU A 99 -8.64 -29.96 -39.90
N ALA A 100 -9.95 -29.81 -40.12
CA ALA A 100 -10.85 -30.93 -40.40
C ALA A 100 -10.39 -31.76 -41.61
N GLY A 101 -9.90 -31.11 -42.67
CA GLY A 101 -9.32 -31.79 -43.83
C GLY A 101 -7.94 -32.42 -43.59
N LYS A 102 -7.35 -32.24 -42.40
CA LYS A 102 -6.08 -32.87 -41.98
C LYS A 102 -6.28 -34.01 -40.99
N VAL A 103 -7.40 -34.02 -40.28
CA VAL A 103 -7.79 -35.14 -39.42
C VAL A 103 -8.40 -36.21 -40.33
N GLU A 104 -7.81 -37.42 -40.34
CA GLU A 104 -8.28 -38.54 -41.19
C GLU A 104 -9.55 -39.17 -40.59
N ILE A 105 -10.63 -38.38 -40.50
CA ILE A 105 -11.88 -38.76 -39.87
C ILE A 105 -13.07 -38.09 -40.55
N GLU A 106 -14.18 -38.81 -40.65
CA GLU A 106 -15.47 -38.21 -41.03
C GLU A 106 -16.20 -37.71 -39.78
N PHE A 107 -16.81 -36.53 -39.91
CA PHE A 107 -17.64 -35.92 -38.89
C PHE A 107 -19.11 -36.17 -39.18
N GLY A 108 -19.85 -36.65 -38.18
CA GLY A 108 -21.32 -36.75 -38.28
C GLY A 108 -21.97 -35.37 -38.38
N ALA A 109 -23.22 -35.30 -38.82
CA ALA A 109 -23.94 -34.03 -38.99
C ALA A 109 -24.00 -33.21 -37.69
N ALA A 110 -24.16 -33.86 -36.53
CA ALA A 110 -24.10 -33.24 -35.21
C ALA A 110 -22.74 -32.63 -34.89
N GLU A 111 -21.63 -33.31 -35.20
CA GLU A 111 -20.28 -32.81 -34.95
C GLU A 111 -19.92 -31.67 -35.92
N ALA A 112 -20.28 -31.82 -37.19
CA ALA A 112 -20.12 -30.79 -38.22
C ALA A 112 -20.89 -29.49 -37.86
N THR A 113 -22.10 -29.63 -37.31
CA THR A 113 -22.89 -28.52 -36.77
C THR A 113 -22.13 -27.77 -35.66
N LEU A 114 -21.58 -28.49 -34.68
CA LEU A 114 -20.83 -27.87 -33.59
C LEU A 114 -19.56 -27.17 -34.09
N LEU A 115 -18.76 -27.86 -34.91
CA LEU A 115 -17.50 -27.32 -35.43
C LEU A 115 -17.69 -26.06 -36.29
N SER A 116 -18.78 -26.00 -37.06
CA SER A 116 -19.08 -24.86 -37.93
C SER A 116 -19.70 -23.66 -37.20
N LEU A 117 -20.47 -23.88 -36.12
CA LEU A 117 -21.16 -22.81 -35.39
C LEU A 117 -20.39 -22.22 -34.20
N ILE A 118 -19.52 -23.00 -33.54
CA ILE A 118 -18.75 -22.53 -32.37
C ILE A 118 -17.94 -21.24 -32.66
N PRO A 119 -17.25 -21.10 -33.81
CA PRO A 119 -16.54 -19.87 -34.14
C PRO A 119 -17.42 -18.62 -34.14
N LEU A 120 -18.66 -18.74 -34.63
CA LEU A 120 -19.63 -17.64 -34.72
C LEU A 120 -20.21 -17.32 -33.33
N LEU A 121 -20.57 -18.36 -32.58
CA LEU A 121 -21.06 -18.24 -31.21
C LEU A 121 -20.03 -17.57 -30.30
N HIS A 122 -18.75 -17.93 -30.45
CA HIS A 122 -17.66 -17.28 -29.72
C HIS A 122 -17.67 -15.77 -29.96
N GLN A 123 -17.67 -15.34 -31.23
CA GLN A 123 -17.65 -13.91 -31.58
C GLN A 123 -18.84 -13.16 -31.00
N VAL A 124 -20.07 -13.62 -31.25
CA VAL A 124 -21.29 -12.93 -30.80
C VAL A 124 -21.35 -12.84 -29.28
N LEU A 125 -21.01 -13.94 -28.59
CA LEU A 125 -21.07 -14.00 -27.13
C LEU A 125 -20.14 -12.98 -26.48
N TRP A 126 -18.88 -12.91 -26.94
CA TRP A 126 -17.90 -11.97 -26.37
C TRP A 126 -18.19 -10.53 -26.74
N THR A 127 -18.59 -10.25 -27.99
CA THR A 127 -18.95 -8.89 -28.40
C THR A 127 -20.17 -8.38 -27.62
N ARG A 128 -21.19 -9.21 -27.41
CA ARG A 128 -22.37 -8.84 -26.61
C ARG A 128 -22.00 -8.64 -25.14
N ALA A 129 -21.19 -9.54 -24.57
CA ALA A 129 -20.73 -9.40 -23.19
C ALA A 129 -19.92 -8.11 -22.96
N ALA A 130 -19.17 -7.67 -23.97
CA ALA A 130 -18.48 -6.39 -23.96
C ALA A 130 -19.47 -5.20 -23.97
N VAL A 131 -20.50 -5.23 -24.83
CA VAL A 131 -21.54 -4.18 -24.88
C VAL A 131 -22.28 -4.06 -23.56
N ASP A 132 -22.64 -5.19 -22.93
CA ASP A 132 -23.36 -5.21 -21.66
C ASP A 132 -22.52 -4.68 -20.47
N ARG A 133 -21.22 -4.42 -20.65
CA ARG A 133 -20.27 -4.06 -19.58
C ARG A 133 -19.41 -2.83 -19.92
N LEU A 134 -19.90 -1.93 -20.76
CA LEU A 134 -19.16 -0.73 -21.20
C LEU A 134 -18.68 0.19 -20.06
N ASP A 135 -19.29 0.09 -18.87
CA ASP A 135 -18.84 0.79 -17.65
C ASP A 135 -17.42 0.37 -17.21
N GLY A 136 -16.93 -0.77 -17.69
CA GLY A 136 -15.56 -1.24 -17.52
C GLY A 136 -15.29 -2.03 -16.23
N PRO A 137 -14.04 -2.50 -16.03
CA PRO A 137 -13.64 -3.19 -14.82
C PRO A 137 -13.84 -2.34 -13.56
N PRO A 138 -14.07 -2.96 -12.39
CA PRO A 138 -14.11 -2.23 -11.14
C PRO A 138 -12.69 -1.70 -10.78
N PRO A 139 -12.56 -0.62 -9.99
CA PRO A 139 -11.27 0.01 -9.66
C PRO A 139 -10.19 -0.94 -9.12
N GLU A 140 -10.59 -2.02 -8.44
CA GLU A 140 -9.70 -3.08 -7.95
C GLU A 140 -8.91 -3.77 -9.06
N PHE A 141 -9.54 -4.02 -10.22
CA PHE A 141 -8.88 -4.69 -11.33
C PHE A 141 -7.72 -3.86 -11.90
N TYR A 142 -7.91 -2.55 -12.01
CA TYR A 142 -6.87 -1.61 -12.42
C TYR A 142 -5.74 -1.52 -11.39
N ARG A 143 -6.07 -1.61 -10.10
CA ARG A 143 -5.06 -1.65 -9.02
C ARG A 143 -4.18 -2.90 -9.11
N ASP A 144 -4.76 -4.06 -9.41
CA ASP A 144 -4.02 -5.32 -9.64
C ASP A 144 -3.10 -5.22 -10.87
N HIS A 145 -3.44 -4.39 -11.86
CA HIS A 145 -2.63 -4.11 -13.06
C HIS A 145 -1.95 -2.74 -13.01
N SER A 146 -1.65 -2.24 -11.80
CA SER A 146 -1.22 -0.85 -11.54
C SER A 146 -0.13 -0.31 -12.47
N ARG A 147 0.85 -1.12 -12.87
CA ARG A 147 1.91 -0.68 -13.79
C ARG A 147 1.36 -0.28 -15.16
N LEU A 148 0.45 -1.06 -15.71
CA LEU A 148 -0.18 -0.79 -17.00
C LEU A 148 -1.31 0.25 -16.83
N ALA A 149 -2.05 0.19 -15.73
CA ALA A 149 -3.10 1.17 -15.41
C ALA A 149 -2.55 2.59 -15.24
N ALA A 150 -1.34 2.76 -14.69
CA ALA A 150 -0.66 4.05 -14.58
C ALA A 150 -0.38 4.71 -15.95
N ARG A 151 -0.42 3.92 -17.03
CA ARG A 151 -0.26 4.41 -18.40
C ARG A 151 -1.57 4.76 -19.10
N MET A 152 -2.73 4.49 -18.48
CA MET A 152 -4.03 4.76 -19.10
C MET A 152 -4.28 6.26 -19.31
N ASP A 153 -3.65 7.11 -18.50
CA ASP A 153 -3.81 8.57 -18.62
C ASP A 153 -3.28 9.04 -19.98
N GLY A 154 -4.20 9.45 -20.86
CA GLY A 154 -3.90 9.81 -22.26
C GLY A 154 -3.77 8.65 -23.25
N HIS A 155 -4.03 7.39 -22.84
CA HIS A 155 -3.90 6.19 -23.70
C HIS A 155 -5.13 5.26 -23.59
N ASP A 156 -6.20 5.61 -24.30
CA ASP A 156 -7.45 4.83 -24.32
C ASP A 156 -7.28 3.39 -24.84
N GLU A 157 -6.26 3.15 -25.68
CA GLU A 157 -5.92 1.81 -26.16
C GLU A 157 -5.54 0.86 -25.03
N VAL A 158 -4.87 1.36 -23.99
CA VAL A 158 -4.48 0.56 -22.81
C VAL A 158 -5.70 0.21 -21.97
N ARG A 159 -6.65 1.15 -21.87
CA ARG A 159 -7.94 0.94 -21.18
C ARG A 159 -8.75 -0.17 -21.83
N TRP A 160 -8.89 -0.15 -23.16
CA TRP A 160 -9.61 -1.21 -23.89
C TRP A 160 -8.91 -2.57 -23.81
N TRP A 161 -7.58 -2.61 -23.84
CA TRP A 161 -6.84 -3.86 -23.67
C TRP A 161 -7.08 -4.47 -22.28
N LEU A 162 -7.01 -3.66 -21.22
CA LEU A 162 -7.32 -4.08 -19.85
C LEU A 162 -8.79 -4.50 -19.71
N PHE A 163 -9.72 -3.82 -20.38
CA PHE A 163 -11.13 -4.17 -20.43
C PHE A 163 -11.34 -5.59 -20.98
N HIS A 164 -10.75 -5.93 -22.13
CA HIS A 164 -10.85 -7.27 -22.70
C HIS A 164 -10.18 -8.32 -21.82
N ARG A 165 -9.06 -7.97 -21.18
CA ARG A 165 -8.40 -8.88 -20.23
C ARG A 165 -9.30 -9.20 -19.05
N TRP A 166 -9.96 -8.18 -18.49
CA TRP A 166 -10.94 -8.35 -17.40
C TRP A 166 -12.16 -9.15 -17.86
N LEU A 167 -12.70 -8.83 -19.04
CA LEU A 167 -13.83 -9.52 -19.63
C LEU A 167 -13.51 -11.01 -19.81
N TRP A 168 -12.30 -11.32 -20.29
CA TRP A 168 -11.80 -12.68 -20.43
C TRP A 168 -11.68 -13.44 -19.10
N LEU A 169 -11.75 -12.79 -17.93
CA LEU A 169 -11.80 -13.50 -16.64
C LEU A 169 -13.23 -13.82 -16.19
N GLN A 170 -14.25 -13.20 -16.79
CA GLN A 170 -15.65 -13.35 -16.41
C GLN A 170 -16.19 -14.73 -16.82
N ALA A 171 -16.32 -15.63 -15.85
CA ALA A 171 -16.83 -16.99 -16.08
C ALA A 171 -18.32 -17.00 -16.48
N GLU A 172 -19.07 -15.98 -16.07
CA GLU A 172 -20.51 -15.85 -16.36
C GLU A 172 -20.84 -15.62 -17.83
N VAL A 173 -19.87 -15.14 -18.62
CA VAL A 173 -20.04 -14.96 -20.07
C VAL A 173 -20.31 -16.30 -20.74
N LEU A 174 -19.64 -17.37 -20.30
CA LEU A 174 -19.75 -18.70 -20.89
C LEU A 174 -20.86 -19.56 -20.26
N ARG A 175 -21.77 -18.97 -19.47
CA ARG A 175 -22.87 -19.71 -18.84
C ARG A 175 -23.86 -20.27 -19.87
N PRO A 176 -24.45 -21.45 -19.63
CA PRO A 176 -25.50 -21.98 -20.48
C PRO A 176 -26.67 -21.00 -20.66
N GLU A 177 -27.02 -20.20 -19.65
CA GLU A 177 -28.11 -19.22 -19.77
C GLU A 177 -27.78 -18.12 -20.79
N SER A 178 -26.56 -17.58 -20.76
CA SER A 178 -26.08 -16.57 -21.71
C SER A 178 -26.11 -17.09 -23.16
N ILE A 179 -25.75 -18.36 -23.35
CA ILE A 179 -25.77 -19.02 -24.65
C ILE A 179 -27.20 -19.31 -25.11
N ALA A 180 -28.08 -19.75 -24.20
CA ALA A 180 -29.47 -20.04 -24.52
C ALA A 180 -30.20 -18.80 -25.06
N VAL A 181 -29.90 -17.62 -24.51
CA VAL A 181 -30.45 -16.34 -25.01
C VAL A 181 -30.09 -16.12 -26.49
N LEU A 182 -28.87 -16.45 -26.93
CA LEU A 182 -28.43 -16.30 -28.32
C LEU A 182 -29.09 -17.28 -29.30
N LEU A 183 -29.74 -18.33 -28.79
CA LEU A 183 -30.38 -19.38 -29.57
C LEU A 183 -31.91 -19.31 -29.49
N THR A 184 -32.46 -18.20 -29.00
CA THR A 184 -33.91 -17.95 -28.93
C THR A 184 -34.43 -17.59 -30.33
N ASP A 185 -35.68 -17.97 -30.64
CA ASP A 185 -36.37 -17.59 -31.89
C ASP A 185 -35.72 -18.11 -33.20
N VAL A 186 -34.88 -19.14 -33.12
CA VAL A 186 -34.29 -19.82 -34.28
C VAL A 186 -34.47 -21.34 -34.16
N PRO A 187 -34.69 -22.08 -35.25
CA PRO A 187 -34.70 -23.54 -35.20
C PRO A 187 -33.30 -24.08 -34.83
N VAL A 188 -33.15 -24.52 -33.58
CA VAL A 188 -31.88 -25.01 -33.03
C VAL A 188 -31.71 -26.51 -33.33
N PRO A 189 -30.58 -26.93 -33.95
CA PRO A 189 -30.25 -28.36 -34.07
C PRO A 189 -30.17 -29.02 -32.68
N PRO A 190 -30.71 -30.25 -32.47
CA PRO A 190 -30.73 -30.90 -31.15
C PRO A 190 -29.35 -31.11 -30.51
N VAL A 191 -28.28 -31.16 -31.30
CA VAL A 191 -26.89 -31.21 -30.81
C VAL A 191 -26.44 -29.87 -30.17
N LEU A 192 -27.03 -28.75 -30.54
CA LEU A 192 -26.58 -27.41 -30.13
C LEU A 192 -27.21 -27.01 -28.79
N THR A 193 -26.95 -27.79 -27.74
CA THR A 193 -27.40 -27.45 -26.38
C THR A 193 -26.49 -26.41 -25.74
N ALA A 194 -27.06 -25.49 -24.97
CA ALA A 194 -26.29 -24.43 -24.33
C ALA A 194 -25.20 -24.96 -23.37
N ALA A 195 -25.47 -26.06 -22.66
CA ALA A 195 -24.48 -26.71 -21.79
C ALA A 195 -23.29 -27.29 -22.57
N ARG A 196 -23.54 -27.89 -23.74
CA ARG A 196 -22.48 -28.45 -24.59
C ARG A 196 -21.63 -27.35 -25.21
N VAL A 197 -22.27 -26.29 -25.72
CA VAL A 197 -21.58 -25.10 -26.25
C VAL A 197 -20.73 -24.44 -25.16
N SER A 198 -21.29 -24.25 -23.96
CA SER A 198 -20.59 -23.73 -22.79
C SER A 198 -19.31 -24.51 -22.50
N SER A 199 -19.41 -25.84 -22.42
CA SER A 199 -18.26 -26.72 -22.17
C SER A 199 -17.17 -26.63 -23.24
N LEU A 200 -17.55 -26.56 -24.53
CA LEU A 200 -16.62 -26.42 -25.64
C LEU A 200 -15.90 -25.06 -25.62
N LEU A 201 -16.64 -23.96 -25.42
CA LEU A 201 -16.08 -22.61 -25.35
C LEU A 201 -15.18 -22.42 -24.12
N GLN A 202 -15.51 -23.03 -22.97
CA GLN A 202 -14.64 -23.04 -21.79
C GLN A 202 -13.31 -23.73 -22.08
N GLY A 203 -13.29 -24.74 -22.96
CA GLY A 203 -12.07 -25.39 -23.43
C GLY A 203 -11.06 -24.44 -24.07
N LEU A 204 -11.51 -23.41 -24.77
CA LEU A 204 -10.64 -22.45 -25.47
C LEU A 204 -9.81 -21.58 -24.50
N ARG A 205 -10.22 -21.50 -23.22
CA ARG A 205 -9.59 -20.65 -22.20
C ARG A 205 -8.60 -21.38 -21.30
N LEU A 206 -8.50 -22.70 -21.43
CA LEU A 206 -7.78 -23.53 -20.47
C LEU A 206 -6.36 -23.82 -20.96
N GLU A 207 -5.40 -23.77 -20.03
CA GLU A 207 -4.00 -24.08 -20.30
C GLU A 207 -3.84 -25.51 -20.83
N PRO A 208 -2.86 -25.79 -21.71
CA PRO A 208 -2.70 -27.09 -22.37
C PRO A 208 -2.72 -28.28 -21.40
N ASN A 209 -2.07 -28.17 -20.24
CA ASN A 209 -2.00 -29.24 -19.24
C ASN A 209 -3.36 -29.57 -18.59
N VAL A 210 -4.21 -28.55 -18.41
CA VAL A 210 -5.56 -28.74 -17.86
C VAL A 210 -6.51 -29.21 -18.96
N LEU A 211 -6.38 -28.63 -20.15
CA LEU A 211 -7.17 -28.97 -21.33
C LEU A 211 -6.96 -30.44 -21.75
N CYS A 212 -5.72 -30.92 -21.74
CA CYS A 212 -5.35 -32.28 -22.13
C CYS A 212 -5.26 -33.27 -20.95
N GLY A 213 -5.55 -32.81 -19.72
CA GLY A 213 -5.37 -33.61 -18.51
C GLY A 213 -6.36 -34.77 -18.36
N LYS A 214 -5.89 -35.90 -17.80
CA LYS A 214 -6.69 -37.13 -17.58
C LYS A 214 -8.00 -36.87 -16.84
N GLN A 215 -7.98 -36.02 -15.81
CA GLN A 215 -9.17 -35.71 -15.02
C GLN A 215 -10.27 -35.06 -15.86
N ARG A 216 -9.92 -34.12 -16.73
CA ARG A 216 -10.87 -33.48 -17.64
C ARG A 216 -11.43 -34.45 -18.68
N MET A 217 -10.58 -35.36 -19.18
CA MET A 217 -11.01 -36.40 -20.12
C MET A 217 -12.00 -37.40 -19.49
N VAL A 218 -12.00 -37.55 -18.16
CA VAL A 218 -13.00 -38.33 -17.41
C VAL A 218 -14.29 -37.52 -17.18
N GLU A 219 -14.17 -36.22 -16.91
CA GLU A 219 -15.31 -35.33 -16.70
C GLU A 219 -16.14 -35.12 -17.99
N LEU A 220 -15.47 -35.08 -19.14
CA LEU A 220 -16.13 -35.03 -20.44
C LEU A 220 -16.57 -36.43 -20.87
N ARG A 221 -17.83 -36.58 -21.27
CA ARG A 221 -18.31 -37.84 -21.86
C ARG A 221 -17.52 -38.13 -23.14
N GLN A 222 -16.77 -39.22 -23.14
CA GLN A 222 -15.88 -39.58 -24.26
C GLN A 222 -16.63 -39.77 -25.58
N ARG A 223 -17.84 -40.34 -25.52
CA ARG A 223 -18.74 -40.49 -26.66
C ARG A 223 -20.18 -40.38 -26.17
N GLU A 224 -20.94 -39.48 -26.78
CA GLU A 224 -22.36 -39.28 -26.47
C GLU A 224 -23.20 -39.73 -27.68
N THR A 225 -24.21 -40.56 -27.44
CA THR A 225 -25.15 -41.03 -28.48
C THR A 225 -26.41 -40.17 -28.45
N LEU A 226 -26.70 -39.49 -29.55
CA LEU A 226 -27.94 -38.78 -29.80
C LEU A 226 -28.92 -39.70 -30.51
N PHE A 227 -30.21 -39.62 -30.15
CA PHE A 227 -31.28 -40.42 -30.77
C PHE A 227 -31.03 -41.94 -30.79
N GLY A 228 -30.38 -42.46 -29.74
CA GLY A 228 -30.00 -43.88 -29.67
C GLY A 228 -31.16 -44.84 -29.92
N GLY A 229 -30.92 -45.85 -30.75
CA GLY A 229 -31.93 -46.85 -31.14
C GLY A 229 -32.92 -46.40 -32.22
N THR A 230 -32.59 -45.35 -32.98
CA THR A 230 -33.37 -44.88 -34.14
C THR A 230 -32.53 -44.85 -35.41
N ASP A 231 -33.14 -44.75 -36.59
CA ASP A 231 -32.44 -44.57 -37.87
C ASP A 231 -31.66 -43.23 -37.96
N ALA A 232 -31.85 -42.33 -36.99
CA ALA A 232 -31.17 -41.04 -36.85
C ALA A 232 -30.11 -41.05 -35.73
N GLU A 233 -29.63 -42.22 -35.30
CA GLU A 233 -28.61 -42.34 -34.25
C GLU A 233 -27.29 -41.67 -34.68
N GLU A 234 -26.84 -40.70 -33.88
CA GLU A 234 -25.60 -39.96 -34.12
C GLU A 234 -24.67 -40.01 -32.90
N HIS A 235 -23.36 -39.89 -33.13
CA HIS A 235 -22.36 -39.92 -32.06
C HIS A 235 -21.54 -38.64 -32.04
N VAL A 236 -21.36 -38.08 -30.84
CA VAL A 236 -20.60 -36.85 -30.62
C VAL A 236 -19.38 -37.12 -29.73
N ARG A 237 -18.20 -36.79 -30.24
CA ARG A 237 -16.90 -36.95 -29.55
C ARG A 237 -16.43 -35.64 -28.95
N THR A 238 -17.10 -35.18 -27.88
CA THR A 238 -16.84 -33.85 -27.28
C THR A 238 -15.38 -33.55 -26.96
N PRO A 239 -14.58 -34.48 -26.38
CA PRO A 239 -13.16 -34.21 -26.12
C PRO A 239 -12.35 -33.94 -27.39
N LEU A 240 -12.61 -34.70 -28.47
CA LEU A 240 -11.95 -34.51 -29.76
C LEU A 240 -12.32 -33.15 -30.36
N LEU A 241 -13.60 -32.79 -30.36
CA LEU A 241 -14.06 -31.50 -30.88
C LEU A 241 -13.46 -30.34 -30.09
N GLY A 242 -13.41 -30.44 -28.76
CA GLY A 242 -12.85 -29.40 -27.89
C GLY A 242 -11.38 -29.11 -28.19
N LEU A 243 -10.56 -30.15 -28.35
CA LEU A 243 -9.14 -29.98 -28.69
C LEU A 243 -8.94 -29.43 -30.11
N LEU A 244 -9.71 -29.91 -31.08
CA LEU A 244 -9.66 -29.41 -32.46
C LEU A 244 -10.03 -27.92 -32.53
N LEU A 245 -11.07 -27.51 -31.80
CA LEU A 245 -11.50 -26.12 -31.69
C LEU A 245 -10.46 -25.25 -30.98
N ALA A 246 -9.82 -25.75 -29.92
CA ALA A 246 -8.75 -25.03 -29.21
C ALA A 246 -7.54 -24.76 -30.13
N VAL A 247 -7.10 -25.76 -30.90
CA VAL A 247 -6.03 -25.59 -31.89
C VAL A 247 -6.45 -24.61 -32.98
N ALA A 248 -7.66 -24.74 -33.53
CA ALA A 248 -8.17 -23.83 -34.55
C ALA A 248 -8.25 -22.37 -34.07
N TYR A 249 -8.72 -22.14 -32.84
CA TYR A 249 -8.79 -20.82 -32.22
C TYR A 249 -7.39 -20.24 -31.98
N SER A 250 -6.46 -21.04 -31.46
CA SER A 250 -5.07 -20.59 -31.28
C SER A 250 -4.41 -20.27 -32.63
N MET A 251 -4.76 -20.96 -33.72
CA MET A 251 -4.27 -20.66 -35.07
C MET A 251 -4.95 -19.46 -35.74
N SER A 252 -6.07 -18.95 -35.22
CA SER A 252 -6.75 -17.76 -35.78
C SER A 252 -6.19 -16.43 -35.27
N ILE A 253 -5.40 -16.47 -34.20
CA ILE A 253 -4.71 -15.32 -33.56
C ILE A 253 -5.71 -14.23 -33.18
N ASP A 254 -6.17 -14.26 -31.93
CA ASP A 254 -7.03 -13.23 -31.35
C ASP A 254 -6.18 -12.04 -30.88
N THR A 255 -6.48 -10.84 -31.38
CA THR A 255 -5.77 -9.59 -31.03
C THR A 255 -5.83 -9.29 -29.53
N THR A 256 -6.96 -9.60 -28.89
CA THR A 256 -7.16 -9.40 -27.44
C THR A 256 -6.43 -10.45 -26.59
N GLY A 257 -6.06 -11.58 -27.20
CA GLY A 257 -5.28 -12.67 -26.59
C GLY A 257 -3.76 -12.53 -26.75
N LEU A 258 -3.29 -11.50 -27.46
CA LEU A 258 -1.85 -11.22 -27.62
C LEU A 258 -1.23 -10.72 -26.30
N SER A 259 0.10 -10.86 -26.22
CA SER A 259 0.90 -10.47 -25.05
C SER A 259 0.79 -8.97 -24.77
N ASP A 260 0.90 -8.58 -23.50
CA ASP A 260 0.84 -7.19 -23.05
C ASP A 260 2.01 -6.34 -23.59
N ILE A 261 3.04 -6.98 -24.15
CA ILE A 261 4.13 -6.31 -24.86
C ILE A 261 3.63 -5.33 -25.92
N ILE A 262 2.48 -5.58 -26.56
CA ILE A 262 1.94 -4.69 -27.59
C ILE A 262 1.57 -3.32 -26.99
N VAL A 263 1.00 -3.29 -25.78
CA VAL A 263 0.55 -2.05 -25.11
C VAL A 263 1.67 -1.32 -24.35
N TRP A 264 2.80 -1.98 -24.10
CA TRP A 264 3.95 -1.37 -23.43
C TRP A 264 4.75 -0.40 -24.31
N HIS A 265 4.66 -0.54 -25.63
CA HIS A 265 5.35 0.31 -26.58
C HIS A 265 4.38 1.34 -27.19
N THR A 266 4.89 2.55 -27.48
CA THR A 266 4.20 3.77 -27.99
C THR A 266 3.03 3.50 -28.95
N PRO A 267 2.07 4.45 -29.09
CA PRO A 267 0.68 4.17 -29.49
C PRO A 267 0.55 3.05 -30.51
N VAL A 268 -0.29 2.07 -30.17
CA VAL A 268 -0.48 0.88 -31.00
C VAL A 268 -1.00 1.30 -32.37
N ASP A 269 -0.25 0.99 -33.42
CA ASP A 269 -0.72 1.10 -34.80
C ASP A 269 -1.75 -0.02 -35.06
N PHE A 270 -3.01 0.29 -34.80
CA PHE A 270 -4.11 -0.66 -34.97
C PHE A 270 -4.36 -1.02 -36.44
N GLU A 271 -4.16 -0.09 -37.36
CA GLU A 271 -4.31 -0.38 -38.79
C GLU A 271 -3.25 -1.39 -39.24
N GLY A 272 -1.99 -1.13 -38.88
CA GLY A 272 -0.88 -2.05 -39.13
C GLY A 272 -1.05 -3.39 -38.43
N LEU A 273 -1.53 -3.42 -37.17
CA LEU A 273 -1.79 -4.65 -36.42
C LEU A 273 -2.90 -5.48 -37.09
N HIS A 274 -4.06 -4.89 -37.35
CA HIS A 274 -5.20 -5.59 -37.95
C HIS A 274 -4.85 -6.09 -39.36
N SER A 275 -4.12 -5.32 -40.16
CA SER A 275 -3.59 -5.79 -41.46
C SER A 275 -2.64 -6.97 -41.30
N THR A 276 -1.66 -6.89 -40.39
CA THR A 276 -0.72 -8.00 -40.13
C THR A 276 -1.46 -9.28 -39.74
N ILE A 277 -2.48 -9.19 -38.87
CA ILE A 277 -3.25 -10.37 -38.43
C ILE A 277 -4.17 -10.89 -39.54
N ALA A 278 -4.80 -10.01 -40.33
CA ALA A 278 -5.65 -10.41 -41.44
C ALA A 278 -4.89 -11.17 -42.53
N ASP A 279 -3.65 -10.74 -42.84
CA ASP A 279 -2.79 -11.34 -43.86
C ASP A 279 -1.95 -12.53 -43.33
N ALA A 280 -1.96 -12.76 -42.01
CA ALA A 280 -1.20 -13.84 -41.39
C ALA A 280 -1.65 -15.22 -41.89
N SER A 281 -0.69 -16.06 -42.25
CA SER A 281 -0.95 -17.40 -42.77
C SER A 281 -0.01 -18.45 -42.18
N TRP A 282 -0.49 -19.69 -42.15
CA TRP A 282 0.31 -20.84 -41.71
C TRP A 282 0.76 -21.63 -42.94
N ALA A 283 2.06 -21.61 -43.22
CA ALA A 283 2.66 -22.36 -44.31
C ALA A 283 3.33 -23.63 -43.76
N PHE A 284 3.07 -24.79 -44.37
CA PHE A 284 3.72 -26.03 -43.97
C PHE A 284 5.12 -26.13 -44.55
N ARG A 285 6.11 -26.34 -43.68
CA ARG A 285 7.47 -26.72 -44.06
C ARG A 285 7.85 -27.97 -43.27
N ALA A 286 8.03 -29.09 -43.96
CA ALA A 286 8.35 -30.40 -43.37
C ALA A 286 7.43 -30.76 -42.17
N ASP A 287 6.11 -30.74 -42.40
CA ASP A 287 5.06 -31.02 -41.38
C ASP A 287 5.02 -30.10 -40.15
N CYS A 288 5.80 -29.01 -40.16
CA CYS A 288 5.69 -27.93 -39.18
C CYS A 288 4.92 -26.74 -39.79
N PRO A 289 3.76 -26.33 -39.25
CA PRO A 289 3.15 -25.04 -39.55
C PRO A 289 4.08 -23.90 -39.12
N VAL A 290 4.50 -23.09 -40.08
CA VAL A 290 5.30 -21.88 -39.87
C VAL A 290 4.39 -20.67 -40.07
N LEU A 291 4.30 -19.81 -39.05
CA LEU A 291 3.58 -18.56 -39.13
C LEU A 291 4.33 -17.59 -40.04
N SER A 292 3.68 -17.19 -41.13
CA SER A 292 4.12 -16.12 -42.03
C SER A 292 3.31 -14.87 -41.76
N ALA A 293 3.99 -13.82 -41.28
CA ALA A 293 3.39 -12.52 -41.00
C ALA A 293 4.42 -11.40 -41.22
N THR A 294 3.98 -10.31 -41.85
CA THR A 294 4.76 -9.09 -42.02
C THR A 294 4.30 -8.05 -41.00
N CYS A 295 5.19 -7.68 -40.09
CA CYS A 295 4.88 -6.83 -38.95
C CYS A 295 5.40 -5.40 -39.15
N HIS A 296 4.61 -4.41 -38.77
CA HIS A 296 4.97 -2.99 -38.87
C HIS A 296 5.71 -2.45 -37.63
N HIS A 297 5.72 -3.23 -36.54
CA HIS A 297 6.41 -2.87 -35.29
C HIS A 297 7.03 -4.10 -34.59
N ALA A 298 8.12 -3.88 -33.86
CA ALA A 298 8.87 -4.95 -33.18
C ALA A 298 8.05 -5.65 -32.08
N SER A 299 7.18 -4.93 -31.37
CA SER A 299 6.30 -5.52 -30.34
C SER A 299 5.33 -6.56 -30.93
N VAL A 300 4.83 -6.35 -32.16
CA VAL A 300 3.95 -7.30 -32.85
C VAL A 300 4.71 -8.57 -33.22
N VAL A 301 5.98 -8.45 -33.64
CA VAL A 301 6.83 -9.63 -33.90
C VAL A 301 6.99 -10.47 -32.64
N GLU A 302 7.35 -9.85 -31.52
CA GLU A 302 7.55 -10.57 -30.26
C GLU A 302 6.23 -11.17 -29.74
N ALA A 303 5.12 -10.45 -29.84
CA ALA A 303 3.80 -10.97 -29.45
C ALA A 303 3.39 -12.20 -30.28
N LEU A 304 3.63 -12.19 -31.60
CA LEU A 304 3.36 -13.34 -32.47
C LEU A 304 4.30 -14.52 -32.22
N ARG A 305 5.56 -14.26 -31.87
CA ARG A 305 6.52 -15.30 -31.44
C ARG A 305 6.05 -15.96 -30.15
N GLU A 306 5.72 -15.19 -29.12
CA GLU A 306 5.17 -15.70 -27.86
C GLU A 306 3.88 -16.49 -28.08
N HIS A 307 2.99 -15.99 -28.93
CA HIS A 307 1.77 -16.69 -29.31
C HIS A 307 2.05 -18.03 -30.00
N THR A 308 3.04 -18.09 -30.88
CA THR A 308 3.43 -19.32 -31.58
C THR A 308 4.04 -20.34 -30.63
N VAL A 309 4.82 -19.91 -29.62
CA VAL A 309 5.33 -20.80 -28.56
C VAL A 309 4.18 -21.41 -27.76
N ARG A 310 3.13 -20.64 -27.45
CA ARG A 310 1.94 -21.20 -26.78
C ARG A 310 1.21 -22.23 -27.66
N LEU A 311 1.08 -21.97 -28.95
CA LEU A 311 0.51 -22.95 -29.90
C LEU A 311 1.37 -24.21 -29.99
N ASP A 312 2.70 -24.08 -30.03
CA ASP A 312 3.64 -25.22 -30.05
C ASP A 312 3.45 -26.12 -28.82
N ALA A 313 3.34 -25.52 -27.63
CA ALA A 313 3.04 -26.25 -26.40
C ALA A 313 1.67 -26.94 -26.43
N LEU A 314 0.65 -26.27 -26.97
CA LEU A 314 -0.69 -26.86 -27.14
C LEU A 314 -0.66 -28.07 -28.09
N LEU A 315 -0.02 -27.95 -29.25
CA LEU A 315 0.11 -29.05 -30.22
C LEU A 315 0.85 -30.25 -29.60
N HIS A 316 1.92 -30.00 -28.85
CA HIS A 316 2.64 -31.06 -28.14
C HIS A 316 1.76 -31.75 -27.09
N ALA A 317 0.99 -31.00 -26.29
CA ALA A 317 0.07 -31.56 -25.30
C ALA A 317 -1.06 -32.37 -25.97
N VAL A 318 -1.61 -31.88 -27.09
CA VAL A 318 -2.64 -32.59 -27.88
C VAL A 318 -2.07 -33.91 -28.44
N ARG A 319 -0.83 -33.90 -28.94
CA ARG A 319 -0.12 -35.11 -29.40
C ARG A 319 -0.03 -36.14 -28.28
N GLN A 320 0.46 -35.74 -27.10
CA GLN A 320 0.57 -36.64 -25.95
C GLN A 320 -0.79 -37.24 -25.55
N ALA A 321 -1.83 -36.41 -25.48
CA ALA A 321 -3.18 -36.89 -25.14
C ALA A 321 -3.75 -37.85 -26.22
N ALA A 322 -3.47 -37.59 -27.50
CA ALA A 322 -3.86 -38.46 -28.60
C ALA A 322 -3.13 -39.83 -28.56
N ASP A 323 -1.90 -39.86 -28.05
CA ASP A 323 -1.14 -41.10 -27.86
C ASP A 323 -1.69 -41.94 -26.70
N GLU A 324 -2.17 -41.30 -25.63
CA GLU A 324 -2.75 -41.97 -24.46
C GLU A 324 -4.23 -42.41 -24.65
N HIS A 325 -5.04 -41.65 -25.39
CA HIS A 325 -6.49 -41.84 -25.43
C HIS A 325 -7.03 -42.24 -26.82
N PRO A 326 -7.71 -43.41 -26.95
CA PRO A 326 -8.20 -43.90 -28.24
C PRO A 326 -9.18 -42.97 -28.97
N VAL A 327 -10.05 -42.26 -28.25
CA VAL A 327 -11.01 -41.31 -28.84
C VAL A 327 -10.30 -40.12 -29.50
N LEU A 328 -9.09 -39.80 -29.05
CA LEU A 328 -8.29 -38.68 -29.54
C LEU A 328 -7.27 -39.10 -30.61
N ALA A 329 -7.13 -40.41 -30.88
CA ALA A 329 -6.18 -40.94 -31.86
C ALA A 329 -6.21 -40.25 -33.24
N PRO A 330 -7.37 -39.80 -33.78
CA PRO A 330 -7.41 -39.04 -35.03
C PRO A 330 -6.58 -37.74 -34.99
N LEU A 331 -6.42 -37.11 -33.83
CA LEU A 331 -5.63 -35.88 -33.68
C LEU A 331 -4.12 -36.10 -33.86
N ARG A 332 -3.64 -37.36 -33.97
CA ARG A 332 -2.25 -37.67 -34.31
C ARG A 332 -1.85 -37.21 -35.71
N SER A 333 -2.79 -36.94 -36.61
CA SER A 333 -2.45 -36.37 -37.91
C SER A 333 -2.21 -34.86 -37.85
N LEU A 334 -2.50 -34.21 -36.70
CA LEU A 334 -2.17 -32.81 -36.50
C LEU A 334 -0.64 -32.62 -36.36
N PRO A 335 -0.14 -31.43 -36.69
CA PRO A 335 1.28 -31.12 -36.51
C PRO A 335 1.69 -31.23 -35.06
N GLU A 336 2.89 -31.74 -34.80
CA GLU A 336 3.42 -31.81 -33.43
C GLU A 336 3.96 -30.46 -32.95
N ARG A 337 4.47 -29.65 -33.88
CA ARG A 337 5.20 -28.40 -33.58
C ARG A 337 4.66 -27.23 -34.37
N ALA A 338 4.92 -26.00 -33.92
CA ALA A 338 4.68 -24.77 -34.66
C ALA A 338 5.91 -23.85 -34.57
N SER A 339 6.16 -23.07 -35.63
CA SER A 339 7.30 -22.14 -35.70
C SER A 339 6.87 -20.74 -36.14
N SER A 340 7.61 -19.73 -35.69
CA SER A 340 7.45 -18.31 -36.07
C SER A 340 8.61 -17.79 -36.92
N ASP A 341 9.38 -18.69 -37.54
CA ASP A 341 10.57 -18.34 -38.34
C ASP A 341 10.29 -17.42 -39.55
N ASP A 342 9.03 -17.33 -39.98
CA ASP A 342 8.61 -16.47 -41.09
C ASP A 342 7.85 -15.21 -40.64
N VAL A 343 7.92 -14.88 -39.35
CA VAL A 343 7.48 -13.59 -38.80
C VAL A 343 8.61 -12.58 -38.99
N ARG A 344 8.38 -11.56 -39.83
CA ARG A 344 9.42 -10.62 -40.28
C ARG A 344 8.96 -9.17 -40.22
N PRO A 345 9.87 -8.20 -40.10
CA PRO A 345 9.54 -6.80 -40.32
C PRO A 345 9.00 -6.58 -41.74
N SER A 346 8.00 -5.71 -41.87
CA SER A 346 7.55 -5.23 -43.18
C SER A 346 8.65 -4.40 -43.84
N THR A 347 8.58 -4.30 -45.17
CA THR A 347 9.56 -3.56 -45.97
C THR A 347 8.97 -2.20 -46.32
N GLY A 348 9.71 -1.14 -46.06
CA GLY A 348 9.35 0.22 -46.44
C GLY A 348 9.44 0.47 -47.95
N PRO A 349 8.99 1.64 -48.43
CA PRO A 349 9.04 2.00 -49.85
C PRO A 349 10.45 1.98 -50.47
N ASP A 350 11.49 2.06 -49.64
CA ASP A 350 12.91 2.04 -50.00
C ASP A 350 13.50 0.62 -50.08
N GLY A 351 12.70 -0.43 -49.89
CA GLY A 351 13.15 -1.82 -49.91
C GLY A 351 13.86 -2.28 -48.64
N LYS A 352 13.90 -1.46 -47.57
CA LYS A 352 14.52 -1.80 -46.29
C LYS A 352 13.47 -2.17 -45.24
N PRO A 353 13.81 -2.98 -44.23
CA PRO A 353 12.86 -3.29 -43.16
C PRO A 353 12.50 -2.03 -42.37
N VAL A 354 11.22 -1.85 -42.05
CA VAL A 354 10.67 -0.69 -41.31
C VAL A 354 11.32 -0.55 -39.92
N PHE A 355 11.81 -1.65 -39.33
CA PHE A 355 12.64 -1.66 -38.13
C PHE A 355 13.68 -2.79 -38.18
N SER A 356 14.79 -2.63 -37.46
CA SER A 356 15.84 -3.65 -37.35
C SER A 356 16.55 -3.59 -36.00
N GLY A 357 17.20 -4.69 -35.58
CA GLY A 357 18.08 -4.71 -34.40
C GLY A 357 17.39 -4.52 -33.04
N TRP A 358 16.18 -5.03 -32.85
CA TRP A 358 15.49 -4.93 -31.55
C TRP A 358 15.92 -6.05 -30.59
N SER A 359 15.91 -5.74 -29.30
CA SER A 359 16.10 -6.70 -28.21
C SER A 359 15.33 -6.21 -26.99
N ARG A 360 15.00 -7.13 -26.08
CA ARG A 360 14.38 -6.83 -24.79
C ARG A 360 15.34 -7.16 -23.66
N PHE A 361 15.26 -6.42 -22.56
CA PHE A 361 15.91 -6.85 -21.32
C PHE A 361 15.40 -8.25 -20.95
N ARG A 362 16.34 -9.16 -20.71
CA ARG A 362 16.08 -10.50 -20.22
C ARG A 362 16.56 -10.57 -18.78
N MET A 363 15.78 -11.20 -17.92
CA MET A 363 16.21 -11.44 -16.55
C MET A 363 17.04 -12.71 -16.50
N ASP A 364 18.06 -12.69 -15.65
CA ASP A 364 18.75 -13.89 -15.21
C ASP A 364 17.87 -14.56 -14.14
N GLU A 365 17.18 -15.61 -14.54
CA GLU A 365 16.22 -16.31 -13.69
C GLU A 365 16.87 -16.85 -12.41
N GLN A 366 18.09 -17.39 -12.52
CA GLN A 366 18.83 -17.93 -11.38
C GLN A 366 19.17 -16.81 -10.39
N ARG A 367 19.63 -15.65 -10.88
CA ARG A 367 19.99 -14.51 -10.02
C ARG A 367 18.77 -13.82 -9.39
N VAL A 368 17.64 -13.78 -10.10
CA VAL A 368 16.36 -13.28 -9.55
C VAL A 368 15.83 -14.21 -8.46
N GLN A 369 15.90 -15.52 -8.66
CA GLN A 369 15.58 -16.51 -7.65
C GLN A 369 16.45 -16.30 -6.40
N GLU A 370 17.78 -16.22 -6.54
CA GLU A 370 18.70 -15.93 -5.41
C GLU A 370 18.32 -14.68 -4.60
N LEU A 371 17.92 -13.59 -5.27
CA LEU A 371 17.43 -12.37 -4.62
C LEU A 371 16.13 -12.60 -3.84
N LEU A 372 15.17 -13.35 -4.41
CA LEU A 372 13.89 -13.70 -3.77
C LEU A 372 14.03 -14.75 -2.67
N MET A 373 15.13 -15.48 -2.61
CA MET A 373 15.39 -16.53 -1.60
C MET A 373 16.39 -16.10 -0.52
N GLY A 374 16.99 -14.92 -0.67
CA GLY A 374 17.98 -14.37 0.25
C GLY A 374 17.41 -13.27 1.14
N GLU A 375 18.19 -12.91 2.17
CA GLU A 375 17.86 -11.79 3.06
C GLU A 375 17.97 -10.40 2.38
N GLN A 376 18.47 -10.35 1.14
CA GLN A 376 18.66 -9.08 0.42
C GLN A 376 17.33 -8.38 0.11
N LEU A 377 16.28 -9.16 -0.16
CA LEU A 377 14.92 -8.63 -0.36
C LEU A 377 14.12 -8.65 0.96
N TYR A 378 14.43 -9.59 1.85
CA TYR A 378 13.72 -9.84 3.10
C TYR A 378 14.63 -9.61 4.30
N ARG A 379 14.39 -8.56 5.07
CA ARG A 379 15.25 -8.18 6.21
C ARG A 379 15.24 -9.18 7.39
N ASP A 380 14.28 -10.11 7.46
CA ASP A 380 14.11 -11.05 8.57
C ASP A 380 13.59 -12.42 8.09
N ARG A 381 14.27 -13.51 8.48
CA ARG A 381 13.88 -14.90 8.18
C ARG A 381 12.57 -15.32 8.84
N SER A 382 12.15 -14.63 9.91
CA SER A 382 10.86 -14.87 10.57
C SER A 382 9.66 -14.70 9.63
N LEU A 383 9.85 -14.00 8.51
CA LEU A 383 8.87 -13.88 7.44
C LEU A 383 8.43 -15.24 6.88
N ALA A 384 9.33 -16.22 6.75
CA ALA A 384 8.96 -17.54 6.23
C ALA A 384 7.91 -18.24 7.13
N ILE A 385 8.02 -18.06 8.46
CA ILE A 385 7.05 -18.59 9.42
C ILE A 385 5.73 -17.82 9.33
N ARG A 386 5.78 -16.49 9.12
CA ARG A 386 4.60 -15.66 8.87
C ARG A 386 3.85 -16.12 7.60
N GLU A 387 4.56 -16.36 6.50
CA GLU A 387 4.01 -16.85 5.24
C GLU A 387 3.41 -18.25 5.41
N LEU A 388 4.07 -19.17 6.12
CA LEU A 388 3.52 -20.49 6.44
C LEU A 388 2.17 -20.38 7.17
N TYR A 389 2.07 -19.49 8.17
CA TYR A 389 0.83 -19.28 8.91
C TYR A 389 -0.26 -18.68 8.03
N GLN A 390 0.07 -17.68 7.20
CA GLN A 390 -0.93 -17.03 6.34
C GLN A 390 -1.43 -17.97 5.23
N ASN A 391 -0.57 -18.84 4.70
CA ASN A 391 -0.97 -19.85 3.71
C ASN A 391 -1.89 -20.92 4.34
N ALA A 392 -1.59 -21.35 5.58
CA ALA A 392 -2.47 -22.23 6.36
C ALA A 392 -3.81 -21.54 6.70
N LEU A 393 -3.78 -20.25 7.04
CA LEU A 393 -4.97 -19.44 7.30
C LEU A 393 -5.86 -19.35 6.06
N ASP A 394 -5.28 -19.06 4.89
CA ASP A 394 -6.00 -19.01 3.61
C ASP A 394 -6.64 -20.36 3.26
N ALA A 395 -5.91 -21.47 3.46
CA ALA A 395 -6.43 -22.82 3.22
C ALA A 395 -7.64 -23.15 4.11
N CYS A 396 -7.59 -22.75 5.39
CA CYS A 396 -8.71 -22.89 6.32
C CYS A 396 -9.88 -21.96 5.96
N ARG A 397 -9.62 -20.70 5.58
CA ARG A 397 -10.67 -19.76 5.13
C ARG A 397 -11.41 -20.29 3.90
N TYR A 398 -10.68 -20.82 2.92
CA TYR A 398 -11.32 -21.43 1.75
C TYR A 398 -12.15 -22.67 2.16
N ARG A 399 -11.61 -23.57 2.98
CA ARG A 399 -12.43 -24.69 3.45
C ARG A 399 -13.69 -24.24 4.17
N ARG A 400 -13.64 -23.20 5.01
CA ARG A 400 -14.82 -22.62 5.65
C ARG A 400 -15.84 -22.13 4.64
N ALA A 401 -15.42 -21.37 3.63
CA ALA A 401 -16.31 -20.88 2.57
C ALA A 401 -16.97 -22.04 1.80
N ARG A 402 -16.20 -23.08 1.44
CA ARG A 402 -16.72 -24.26 0.74
C ARG A 402 -17.67 -25.10 1.61
N GLU A 403 -17.32 -25.32 2.88
CA GLU A 403 -18.19 -26.01 3.84
C GLU A 403 -19.52 -25.27 4.01
N GLU A 404 -19.48 -23.93 4.09
CA GLU A 404 -20.69 -23.10 4.17
C GLU A 404 -21.56 -23.19 2.92
N TYR A 405 -20.96 -23.14 1.73
CA TYR A 405 -21.69 -23.33 0.47
C TYR A 405 -22.33 -24.72 0.39
N LEU A 406 -21.58 -25.78 0.69
CA LEU A 406 -22.09 -27.15 0.64
C LEU A 406 -23.20 -27.38 1.66
N ARG A 407 -23.09 -26.81 2.87
CA ARG A 407 -24.13 -26.88 3.91
C ARG A 407 -25.44 -26.22 3.45
N ARG A 408 -25.36 -25.16 2.64
CA ARG A 408 -26.54 -24.43 2.14
C ARG A 408 -27.15 -25.02 0.87
N THR A 409 -26.37 -25.77 0.09
CA THR A 409 -26.79 -26.29 -1.22
C THR A 409 -27.00 -27.81 -1.24
N THR A 410 -26.58 -28.51 -0.19
CA THR A 410 -26.68 -29.96 -0.06
C THR A 410 -27.08 -30.33 1.37
N ASP A 411 -27.58 -31.55 1.59
CA ASP A 411 -27.90 -32.08 2.94
C ASP A 411 -26.65 -32.52 3.72
N ARG A 412 -25.45 -32.09 3.32
CA ARG A 412 -24.18 -32.48 3.96
C ARG A 412 -23.97 -31.69 5.25
N ALA A 413 -23.99 -32.39 6.38
CA ALA A 413 -23.50 -31.88 7.65
C ALA A 413 -21.98 -32.07 7.76
N SER A 414 -21.26 -31.05 8.23
CA SER A 414 -19.82 -31.12 8.53
C SER A 414 -19.57 -30.62 9.96
N ALA A 415 -18.80 -31.39 10.73
CA ALA A 415 -18.34 -31.00 12.07
C ALA A 415 -16.93 -30.39 12.04
N TRP A 416 -16.47 -29.94 10.87
CA TRP A 416 -15.14 -29.38 10.70
C TRP A 416 -14.96 -28.08 11.49
N SER A 417 -13.85 -27.98 12.22
CA SER A 417 -13.33 -26.75 12.80
C SER A 417 -11.90 -26.54 12.32
N GLY A 418 -11.57 -25.31 11.92
CA GLY A 418 -10.23 -24.99 11.42
C GLY A 418 -9.17 -25.14 12.51
N LEU A 419 -8.04 -25.73 12.14
CA LEU A 419 -6.90 -26.01 12.99
C LEU A 419 -5.61 -25.78 12.21
N ILE A 420 -4.68 -25.04 12.82
CA ILE A 420 -3.31 -24.82 12.33
C ILE A 420 -2.34 -25.26 13.41
N SER A 421 -1.31 -26.03 13.05
CA SER A 421 -0.32 -26.52 14.01
C SER A 421 1.10 -26.41 13.48
N PHE A 422 2.00 -25.90 14.31
CA PHE A 422 3.43 -25.81 14.06
C PHE A 422 4.19 -26.75 14.98
N SER A 423 5.09 -27.56 14.40
CA SER A 423 5.94 -28.48 15.15
C SER A 423 7.37 -28.38 14.65
N GLN A 424 8.27 -27.90 15.51
CA GLN A 424 9.69 -27.77 15.23
C GLN A 424 10.51 -28.73 16.10
N GLY A 425 11.44 -29.45 15.49
CA GLY A 425 12.24 -30.45 16.19
C GLY A 425 13.35 -31.03 15.33
N ILE A 426 13.81 -32.21 15.74
CA ILE A 426 14.79 -33.01 15.00
C ILE A 426 14.09 -34.31 14.63
N ASP A 427 14.15 -34.67 13.36
CA ASP A 427 13.53 -35.90 12.86
C ASP A 427 14.36 -37.15 13.27
N PRO A 428 13.86 -38.38 13.04
CA PRO A 428 14.60 -39.59 13.36
C PRO A 428 15.94 -39.75 12.63
N SER A 429 16.16 -39.03 11.53
CA SER A 429 17.42 -39.02 10.78
C SER A 429 18.45 -38.04 11.34
N GLY A 430 18.08 -37.26 12.36
CA GLY A 430 18.93 -36.23 12.96
C GLY A 430 18.84 -34.87 12.25
N ARG A 431 17.91 -34.70 11.31
CA ARG A 431 17.74 -33.45 10.55
C ARG A 431 16.76 -32.51 11.26
N PRO A 432 17.09 -31.22 11.45
CA PRO A 432 16.16 -30.25 12.02
C PRO A 432 15.02 -29.97 11.04
N TYR A 433 13.80 -29.86 11.54
CA TYR A 433 12.61 -29.62 10.73
C TYR A 433 11.65 -28.62 11.38
N LEU A 434 10.81 -28.00 10.55
CA LEU A 434 9.64 -27.23 10.94
C LEU A 434 8.44 -27.67 10.11
N ASP A 435 7.44 -28.26 10.76
CA ASP A 435 6.15 -28.60 10.16
C ASP A 435 5.15 -27.47 10.40
N CYS A 436 4.41 -27.08 9.36
CA CYS A 436 3.15 -26.36 9.43
C CYS A 436 2.05 -27.26 8.87
N THR A 437 1.08 -27.65 9.69
CA THR A 437 -0.05 -28.49 9.30
C THR A 437 -1.35 -27.72 9.48
N ASP A 438 -2.12 -27.60 8.41
CA ASP A 438 -3.50 -27.12 8.42
C ASP A 438 -4.48 -28.25 8.04
N ASN A 439 -5.69 -28.17 8.57
CA ASN A 439 -6.81 -29.01 8.13
C ASN A 439 -7.71 -28.27 7.13
N GLY A 440 -7.14 -27.39 6.32
CA GLY A 440 -7.83 -26.58 5.33
C GLY A 440 -8.25 -27.38 4.10
N VAL A 441 -8.34 -26.68 2.97
CA VAL A 441 -8.96 -27.21 1.74
C VAL A 441 -8.03 -28.17 0.94
N GLY A 442 -6.74 -28.17 1.24
CA GLY A 442 -5.69 -28.94 0.56
C GLY A 442 -5.43 -28.55 -0.90
N MET A 443 -4.44 -29.19 -1.52
CA MET A 443 -4.03 -28.98 -2.91
C MET A 443 -4.11 -30.30 -3.70
N GLY A 444 -4.50 -30.22 -4.97
CA GLY A 444 -4.42 -31.31 -5.94
C GLY A 444 -3.20 -31.16 -6.85
N ILE A 445 -3.13 -32.01 -7.88
CA ILE A 445 -2.06 -31.94 -8.88
C ILE A 445 -2.04 -30.56 -9.60
N PRO A 446 -3.19 -30.01 -10.08
CA PRO A 446 -3.19 -28.72 -10.76
C PRO A 446 -2.68 -27.57 -9.90
N GLU A 447 -3.02 -27.56 -8.60
CA GLU A 447 -2.53 -26.56 -7.66
C GLU A 447 -1.01 -26.69 -7.41
N LEU A 448 -0.52 -27.92 -7.26
CA LEU A 448 0.90 -28.20 -7.03
C LEU A 448 1.78 -27.86 -8.25
N THR A 449 1.34 -28.20 -9.47
CA THR A 449 2.12 -27.95 -10.69
C THR A 449 1.90 -26.55 -11.27
N GLY A 450 0.82 -25.87 -10.88
CA GLY A 450 0.49 -24.51 -11.31
C GLY A 450 0.88 -23.48 -10.26
N VAL A 451 -0.06 -23.12 -9.39
CA VAL A 451 0.06 -22.00 -8.42
C VAL A 451 1.22 -22.19 -7.44
N PHE A 452 1.51 -23.41 -7.02
CA PHE A 452 2.60 -23.68 -6.09
C PHE A 452 3.97 -23.66 -6.77
N ALA A 453 4.07 -24.21 -7.99
CA ALA A 453 5.33 -24.31 -8.74
C ALA A 453 5.74 -23.00 -9.42
N GLN A 454 4.77 -22.14 -9.75
CA GLN A 454 4.97 -20.96 -10.57
C GLN A 454 5.00 -19.69 -9.71
N ALA A 455 6.19 -19.09 -9.58
CA ALA A 455 6.34 -17.80 -8.93
C ALA A 455 5.48 -16.73 -9.64
N GLY A 456 4.63 -16.05 -8.87
CA GLY A 456 3.73 -15.00 -9.38
C GLY A 456 2.30 -15.48 -9.71
N ALA A 457 2.04 -16.79 -9.75
CA ALA A 457 0.69 -17.33 -9.92
C ALA A 457 -0.09 -17.25 -8.59
N ARG A 458 -1.34 -16.79 -8.64
CA ARG A 458 -2.19 -16.68 -7.45
C ARG A 458 -3.23 -17.79 -7.44
N PHE A 459 -3.54 -18.27 -6.24
CA PHE A 459 -4.62 -19.23 -6.04
C PHE A 459 -5.97 -18.70 -6.55
N ALA A 460 -6.21 -17.41 -6.34
CA ALA A 460 -7.42 -16.73 -6.81
C ALA A 460 -7.56 -16.69 -8.35
N ASP A 461 -6.48 -16.97 -9.09
CA ASP A 461 -6.51 -17.00 -10.55
C ASP A 461 -6.88 -18.38 -11.12
N LEU A 462 -7.00 -19.41 -10.29
CA LEU A 462 -7.43 -20.73 -10.71
C LEU A 462 -8.89 -20.72 -11.19
N ALA A 463 -9.15 -21.41 -12.30
CA ALA A 463 -10.49 -21.55 -12.87
C ALA A 463 -11.49 -22.15 -11.88
N GLU A 464 -11.11 -23.21 -11.15
CA GLU A 464 -11.99 -23.82 -10.13
C GLU A 464 -12.39 -22.83 -9.04
N PHE A 465 -11.46 -22.00 -8.58
CA PHE A 465 -11.73 -21.00 -7.56
C PHE A 465 -12.71 -19.94 -8.04
N ARG A 466 -12.53 -19.43 -9.26
CA ARG A 466 -13.44 -18.44 -9.87
C ARG A 466 -14.84 -19.01 -10.08
N ASP A 467 -14.94 -20.26 -10.51
CA ASP A 467 -16.24 -20.93 -10.65
C ASP A 467 -16.95 -21.04 -9.29
N GLU A 468 -16.20 -21.31 -8.21
CA GLU A 468 -16.77 -21.34 -6.86
C GLU A 468 -17.17 -19.97 -6.36
N GLN A 469 -16.39 -18.92 -6.60
CA GLN A 469 -16.80 -17.55 -6.26
C GLN A 469 -18.11 -17.17 -6.95
N VAL A 470 -18.30 -17.61 -8.19
CA VAL A 470 -19.57 -17.47 -8.92
C VAL A 470 -20.70 -18.24 -8.23
N ASP A 471 -20.45 -19.49 -7.82
CA ASP A 471 -21.47 -20.27 -7.11
C ASP A 471 -21.82 -19.66 -5.75
N TRP A 472 -20.82 -19.15 -5.04
CA TRP A 472 -20.97 -18.47 -3.76
C TRP A 472 -21.74 -17.17 -3.87
N SER A 473 -21.53 -16.40 -4.94
CA SER A 473 -22.23 -15.13 -5.18
C SER A 473 -23.71 -15.32 -5.50
N ARG A 474 -24.16 -16.54 -5.84
CA ARG A 474 -25.56 -16.87 -6.14
C ARG A 474 -26.39 -17.13 -4.89
N LEU A 475 -25.76 -17.35 -3.74
CA LEU A 475 -26.45 -17.51 -2.48
C LEU A 475 -26.90 -16.15 -1.94
N ASP A 476 -27.99 -16.12 -1.18
CA ASP A 476 -28.47 -14.94 -0.46
C ASP A 476 -28.49 -15.20 1.06
N PRO A 477 -27.61 -14.55 1.85
CA PRO A 477 -26.50 -13.69 1.42
C PRO A 477 -25.35 -14.49 0.79
N PRO A 478 -24.49 -13.87 -0.05
CA PRO A 478 -23.38 -14.54 -0.71
C PRO A 478 -22.33 -15.02 0.29
N VAL A 479 -21.57 -16.05 -0.09
CA VAL A 479 -20.42 -16.51 0.71
C VAL A 479 -19.18 -15.72 0.31
N GLU A 480 -18.67 -14.91 1.23
CA GLU A 480 -17.49 -14.06 1.01
C GLU A 480 -16.20 -14.74 1.49
N LEU A 481 -15.11 -14.54 0.73
CA LEU A 481 -13.77 -15.01 1.06
C LEU A 481 -12.76 -13.92 0.78
N TYR A 482 -11.96 -13.59 1.80
CA TYR A 482 -10.89 -12.59 1.74
C TYR A 482 -9.52 -13.29 1.95
N PRO A 483 -8.83 -13.70 0.86
CA PRO A 483 -7.54 -14.37 0.96
C PRO A 483 -6.39 -13.37 1.19
N ASN A 484 -5.37 -13.81 1.91
CA ASN A 484 -4.15 -13.03 2.17
C ASN A 484 -3.17 -13.07 0.99
N SER A 485 -3.16 -14.17 0.23
CA SER A 485 -2.22 -14.42 -0.86
C SER A 485 -2.43 -13.51 -2.06
N ARG A 486 -1.55 -12.51 -2.26
CA ARG A 486 -1.62 -11.54 -3.37
C ARG A 486 -0.52 -11.64 -4.43
N PHE A 487 0.70 -12.06 -4.07
CA PHE A 487 1.86 -11.98 -4.97
C PHE A 487 2.31 -13.31 -5.58
N GLY A 488 1.84 -14.46 -5.08
CA GLY A 488 2.23 -15.78 -5.63
C GLY A 488 3.71 -16.15 -5.44
N ILE A 489 4.43 -15.48 -4.54
CA ILE A 489 5.87 -15.73 -4.27
C ILE A 489 6.15 -16.26 -2.86
N GLY A 490 5.13 -16.37 -2.00
CA GLY A 490 5.29 -16.68 -0.57
C GLY A 490 5.99 -18.01 -0.30
N VAL A 491 5.86 -19.00 -1.17
CA VAL A 491 6.53 -20.31 -1.07
C VAL A 491 8.05 -20.18 -1.19
N LEU A 492 8.57 -19.25 -2.00
CA LEU A 492 10.01 -19.06 -2.17
C LEU A 492 10.68 -18.61 -0.87
N SER A 493 9.94 -17.91 0.00
CA SER A 493 10.41 -17.49 1.32
C SER A 493 10.80 -18.67 2.21
N TYR A 494 10.24 -19.87 1.98
CA TYR A 494 10.55 -21.07 2.77
C TYR A 494 12.01 -21.50 2.63
N PHE A 495 12.61 -21.26 1.45
CA PHE A 495 14.03 -21.54 1.19
C PHE A 495 14.97 -20.56 1.92
N MET A 496 14.46 -19.54 2.61
CA MET A 496 15.28 -18.78 3.58
C MET A 496 15.62 -19.62 4.83
N LEU A 497 14.75 -20.56 5.19
CA LEU A 497 14.92 -21.44 6.36
C LEU A 497 15.36 -22.87 5.99
N ALA A 498 15.05 -23.33 4.78
CA ALA A 498 15.19 -24.74 4.41
C ALA A 498 16.02 -24.96 3.13
N ASP A 499 16.66 -26.13 3.05
CA ASP A 499 17.26 -26.65 1.82
C ASP A 499 16.29 -27.52 1.01
N GLU A 500 15.30 -28.10 1.70
CA GLU A 500 14.32 -28.99 1.10
C GLU A 500 12.96 -28.78 1.75
N ILE A 501 11.91 -28.86 0.94
CA ILE A 501 10.52 -28.73 1.36
C ILE A 501 9.80 -30.04 1.02
N THR A 502 9.15 -30.65 1.99
CA THR A 502 8.24 -31.78 1.76
C THR A 502 6.81 -31.33 2.01
N ILE A 503 5.92 -31.61 1.07
CA ILE A 503 4.51 -31.24 1.14
C ILE A 503 3.70 -32.51 1.11
N THR A 504 2.84 -32.70 2.10
CA THR A 504 1.83 -33.76 2.11
C THR A 504 0.47 -33.10 2.11
N THR A 505 -0.37 -33.39 1.13
CA THR A 505 -1.65 -32.68 0.96
C THR A 505 -2.75 -33.60 0.46
N CYS A 506 -4.00 -33.24 0.75
CA CYS A 506 -5.18 -33.94 0.27
C CYS A 506 -6.26 -32.91 -0.04
N ARG A 507 -6.63 -32.83 -1.32
CA ARG A 507 -7.64 -31.87 -1.80
C ARG A 507 -9.04 -32.29 -1.37
N MET A 508 -9.81 -31.35 -0.83
CA MET A 508 -11.25 -31.52 -0.66
C MET A 508 -11.94 -31.38 -2.02
N SER A 509 -12.87 -32.28 -2.36
CA SER A 509 -13.67 -32.17 -3.59
C SER A 509 -14.59 -30.95 -3.56
N ARG A 510 -14.62 -30.14 -4.63
CA ARG A 510 -15.58 -29.03 -4.80
C ARG A 510 -17.04 -29.49 -4.76
N LYS A 511 -17.37 -30.59 -5.45
CA LYS A 511 -18.77 -31.06 -5.61
C LYS A 511 -19.31 -31.81 -4.40
N THR A 512 -18.50 -32.68 -3.80
CA THR A 512 -18.97 -33.62 -2.76
C THR A 512 -18.46 -33.27 -1.37
N GLY A 513 -17.41 -32.46 -1.26
CA GLY A 513 -16.71 -32.21 0.00
C GLY A 513 -15.94 -33.41 0.56
N LEU A 514 -15.87 -34.52 -0.18
CA LEU A 514 -15.11 -35.71 0.19
C LEU A 514 -13.60 -35.52 -0.04
N PRO A 515 -12.73 -36.21 0.71
CA PRO A 515 -11.29 -36.20 0.48
C PRO A 515 -10.92 -36.86 -0.85
N GLY A 516 -10.01 -36.21 -1.58
CA GLY A 516 -9.32 -36.78 -2.73
C GLY A 516 -8.10 -37.64 -2.35
N PRO A 517 -7.24 -37.96 -3.34
CA PRO A 517 -6.01 -38.69 -3.08
C PRO A 517 -5.07 -37.89 -2.17
N LYS A 518 -4.26 -38.63 -1.41
CA LYS A 518 -3.17 -38.06 -0.60
C LYS A 518 -1.92 -38.01 -1.48
N LEU A 519 -1.43 -36.80 -1.68
CA LEU A 519 -0.27 -36.49 -2.50
C LEU A 519 0.92 -36.12 -1.62
N GLU A 520 2.12 -36.49 -2.07
CA GLU A 520 3.39 -36.09 -1.48
C GLU A 520 4.31 -35.51 -2.55
N VAL A 521 4.97 -34.41 -2.21
CA VAL A 521 5.95 -33.73 -3.08
C VAL A 521 7.19 -33.40 -2.25
N ALA A 522 8.38 -33.65 -2.79
CA ALA A 522 9.64 -33.20 -2.22
C ALA A 522 10.35 -32.27 -3.21
N ILE A 523 10.74 -31.08 -2.75
CA ILE A 523 11.33 -30.02 -3.55
C ILE A 523 12.70 -29.69 -2.95
N THR A 524 13.76 -30.02 -3.68
CA THR A 524 15.16 -29.90 -3.22
C THR A 524 15.81 -28.60 -3.67
N GLY A 525 15.05 -27.51 -3.72
CA GLY A 525 15.54 -26.20 -4.14
C GLY A 525 14.60 -25.50 -5.13
N PRO A 526 14.68 -24.18 -5.21
CA PRO A 526 13.94 -23.36 -6.16
C PRO A 526 14.46 -23.62 -7.58
N GLY A 527 13.54 -23.91 -8.52
CA GLY A 527 13.89 -24.26 -9.90
C GLY A 527 14.25 -25.73 -10.14
N HIS A 528 14.30 -26.56 -9.10
CA HIS A 528 14.49 -28.01 -9.26
C HIS A 528 13.19 -28.71 -9.67
N LEU A 529 13.31 -29.73 -10.51
CA LEU A 529 12.20 -30.63 -10.82
C LEU A 529 11.76 -31.36 -9.55
N PHE A 530 10.45 -31.46 -9.36
CA PHE A 530 9.86 -32.27 -8.30
C PHE A 530 8.83 -33.24 -8.88
N GLU A 531 8.71 -34.40 -8.26
CA GLU A 531 7.73 -35.42 -8.62
C GLU A 531 6.55 -35.36 -7.64
N VAL A 532 5.32 -35.41 -8.17
CA VAL A 532 4.10 -35.53 -7.37
C VAL A 532 3.74 -37.01 -7.24
N LYS A 533 3.84 -37.55 -6.02
CA LYS A 533 3.56 -38.96 -5.72
C LYS A 533 2.20 -39.09 -5.06
N GLU A 534 1.35 -39.95 -5.62
CA GLU A 534 0.15 -40.41 -4.92
C GLU A 534 0.55 -41.49 -3.90
N ILE A 535 0.37 -41.20 -2.61
CA ILE A 535 0.74 -42.12 -1.52
C ILE A 535 -0.47 -42.84 -0.92
N ALA A 536 -1.69 -42.35 -1.18
CA ALA A 536 -2.93 -43.08 -0.88
C ALA A 536 -4.10 -42.56 -1.75
N ALA A 537 -5.04 -43.43 -2.10
CA ALA A 537 -6.22 -43.07 -2.90
C ALA A 537 -7.20 -42.13 -2.15
N GLN A 538 -7.17 -42.12 -0.81
CA GLN A 538 -7.96 -41.23 0.03
C GLN A 538 -7.13 -40.75 1.22
N GLY A 539 -7.22 -39.46 1.53
CA GLY A 539 -6.57 -38.83 2.69
C GLY A 539 -7.55 -38.13 3.63
N THR A 540 -7.02 -37.19 4.42
CA THR A 540 -7.83 -36.22 5.20
C THR A 540 -7.58 -34.84 4.62
N PRO A 541 -8.60 -34.03 4.30
CA PRO A 541 -8.36 -32.76 3.63
C PRO A 541 -7.53 -31.81 4.48
N GLY A 542 -6.54 -31.18 3.86
CA GLY A 542 -5.56 -30.31 4.51
C GLY A 542 -4.18 -30.41 3.86
N THR A 543 -3.23 -29.68 4.42
CA THR A 543 -1.83 -29.66 3.97
C THR A 543 -0.88 -29.71 5.16
N THR A 544 0.23 -30.42 5.00
CA THR A 544 1.41 -30.35 5.86
C THR A 544 2.60 -29.93 5.02
N VAL A 545 3.19 -28.79 5.36
CA VAL A 545 4.44 -28.31 4.78
C VAL A 545 5.54 -28.55 5.81
N ARG A 546 6.46 -29.45 5.49
CA ARG A 546 7.68 -29.71 6.25
C ARG A 546 8.84 -28.96 5.61
N LEU A 547 9.41 -28.04 6.36
CA LEU A 547 10.66 -27.38 6.04
C LEU A 547 11.80 -28.17 6.67
N HIS A 548 12.69 -28.71 5.85
CA HIS A 548 13.93 -29.31 6.35
C HIS A 548 14.98 -28.22 6.52
N LEU A 549 15.19 -27.82 7.78
CA LEU A 549 15.92 -26.60 8.12
C LEU A 549 17.40 -26.72 7.79
N ARG A 550 17.99 -25.60 7.34
CA ARG A 550 19.44 -25.50 7.13
C ARG A 550 20.19 -25.57 8.45
N ALA A 551 21.47 -25.93 8.38
CA ALA A 551 22.35 -25.79 9.54
C ALA A 551 22.46 -24.31 9.96
N GLY A 552 22.34 -24.05 11.26
CA GLY A 552 22.50 -22.70 11.83
C GLY A 552 21.22 -21.88 11.96
N ILE A 553 20.06 -22.37 11.52
CA ILE A 553 18.75 -21.74 11.79
C ILE A 553 18.48 -21.73 13.30
N GLN A 554 18.31 -20.54 13.89
CA GLN A 554 18.03 -20.35 15.31
C GLN A 554 16.56 -19.96 15.56
N GLU A 555 15.85 -19.59 14.51
CA GLU A 555 14.47 -19.11 14.55
C GLU A 555 13.54 -20.19 15.15
N SER A 556 12.82 -19.82 16.21
CA SER A 556 11.79 -20.67 16.78
C SER A 556 10.41 -20.27 16.24
N CYS A 557 9.62 -21.26 15.78
CA CYS A 557 8.23 -21.04 15.39
C CYS A 557 7.37 -20.52 16.55
N VAL A 558 7.64 -20.99 17.78
CA VAL A 558 6.91 -20.59 18.99
C VAL A 558 7.20 -19.12 19.33
N GLU A 559 8.46 -18.71 19.32
CA GLU A 559 8.85 -17.33 19.64
C GLU A 559 8.43 -16.36 18.55
N THR A 560 8.56 -16.76 17.28
CA THR A 560 8.12 -15.96 16.13
C THR A 560 6.62 -15.71 16.18
N LEU A 561 5.81 -16.77 16.35
CA LEU A 561 4.35 -16.61 16.46
C LEU A 561 3.94 -15.87 17.73
N ARG A 562 4.64 -16.05 18.87
CA ARG A 562 4.42 -15.24 20.09
C ARG A 562 4.63 -13.75 19.83
N ARG A 563 5.62 -13.41 19.02
CA ARG A 563 5.98 -12.03 18.69
C ARG A 563 4.98 -11.37 17.72
N LEU A 564 4.43 -12.16 16.79
CA LEU A 564 3.66 -11.66 15.66
C LEU A 564 2.14 -11.85 15.80
N LEU A 565 1.67 -12.98 16.33
CA LEU A 565 0.27 -13.40 16.32
C LEU A 565 -0.43 -13.03 17.63
N ALA A 566 -1.23 -11.96 17.58
CA ALA A 566 -2.01 -11.45 18.71
C ALA A 566 -3.35 -12.18 18.86
N ILE A 567 -3.98 -12.57 17.76
CA ILE A 567 -5.26 -13.28 17.71
C ILE A 567 -5.26 -14.24 16.53
N ALA A 568 -5.71 -15.47 16.74
CA ALA A 568 -5.85 -16.44 15.67
C ALA A 568 -7.32 -16.58 15.26
N GLU A 569 -7.61 -16.58 13.96
CA GLU A 569 -8.97 -16.79 13.46
C GLU A 569 -9.41 -18.26 13.62
N PHE A 570 -8.46 -19.18 13.53
CA PHE A 570 -8.63 -20.61 13.76
C PHE A 570 -7.73 -21.06 14.91
N ASP A 571 -8.10 -22.17 15.57
CA ASP A 571 -7.30 -22.74 16.64
C ASP A 571 -5.87 -22.99 16.12
N THR A 572 -4.89 -22.37 16.78
CA THR A 572 -3.50 -22.42 16.35
C THR A 572 -2.61 -22.89 17.49
N ALA A 573 -1.74 -23.87 17.25
CA ALA A 573 -0.78 -24.35 18.24
C ALA A 573 0.64 -24.36 17.67
N ALA A 574 1.63 -24.04 18.48
CA ALA A 574 3.04 -24.10 18.09
C ALA A 574 3.87 -24.80 19.16
N ARG A 575 4.80 -25.66 18.74
CA ARG A 575 5.72 -26.37 19.64
C ARG A 575 7.14 -26.39 19.09
N HIS A 576 8.12 -26.09 19.94
CA HIS A 576 9.55 -26.22 19.68
C HIS A 576 10.22 -26.81 20.93
N GLY A 577 10.58 -28.09 20.88
CA GLY A 577 11.09 -28.83 22.04
C GLY A 577 10.11 -28.83 23.23
N ARG A 578 10.49 -28.16 24.32
CA ARG A 578 9.66 -27.98 25.54
C ARG A 578 8.78 -26.75 25.49
N LEU A 579 9.05 -25.80 24.60
CA LEU A 579 8.23 -24.60 24.43
C LEU A 579 6.97 -24.99 23.65
N ALA A 580 5.80 -24.63 24.18
CA ALA A 580 4.52 -24.81 23.51
C ALA A 580 3.61 -23.62 23.79
N LEU A 581 2.90 -23.15 22.77
CA LEU A 581 1.89 -22.10 22.86
C LEU A 581 0.66 -22.50 22.08
N ARG A 582 -0.51 -22.03 22.53
CA ARG A 582 -1.79 -22.23 21.85
C ARG A 582 -2.57 -20.93 21.84
N TRP A 583 -3.06 -20.57 20.67
CA TRP A 583 -4.04 -19.52 20.42
C TRP A 583 -5.37 -20.20 20.13
N ARG A 584 -6.38 -19.92 20.96
CA ARG A 584 -7.74 -20.36 20.68
C ARG A 584 -8.36 -19.38 19.68
N ALA A 585 -9.21 -19.89 18.80
CA ALA A 585 -9.89 -19.07 17.80
C ALA A 585 -10.62 -17.89 18.46
N GLY A 586 -10.33 -16.67 17.99
CA GLY A 586 -10.96 -15.43 18.46
C GLY A 586 -10.44 -14.89 19.80
N GLU A 587 -9.58 -15.61 20.54
CA GLU A 587 -9.07 -15.15 21.83
C GLU A 587 -7.80 -14.31 21.68
N PHE A 588 -7.83 -13.07 22.19
CA PHE A 588 -6.65 -12.21 22.26
C PHE A 588 -5.58 -12.76 23.21
N LYS A 589 -4.32 -12.67 22.80
CA LYS A 589 -3.13 -13.07 23.56
C LYS A 589 -2.29 -11.86 23.94
N PRO A 590 -2.32 -11.41 25.20
CA PRO A 590 -1.51 -10.28 25.66
C PRO A 590 0.00 -10.52 25.50
N SER A 591 0.74 -9.46 25.16
CA SER A 591 2.20 -9.49 25.01
C SER A 591 2.81 -8.11 25.29
N GLN A 592 3.99 -8.09 25.92
CA GLN A 592 4.75 -6.87 26.19
C GLN A 592 5.63 -6.43 25.00
N GLY A 593 5.65 -7.22 23.92
CA GLY A 593 6.54 -7.01 22.77
C GLY A 593 7.98 -7.42 23.09
N LEU A 594 8.45 -8.50 22.47
CA LEU A 594 9.81 -9.01 22.65
C LEU A 594 10.65 -8.67 21.40
N GLY A 595 11.35 -7.54 21.44
CA GLY A 595 12.25 -7.10 20.37
C GLY A 595 11.59 -6.26 19.27
N PRO A 596 12.33 -5.91 18.21
CA PRO A 596 11.77 -5.17 17.06
C PRO A 596 10.71 -5.99 16.32
N ASN A 597 9.77 -5.31 15.65
CA ASN A 597 8.68 -5.91 14.87
C ASN A 597 7.77 -6.85 15.69
N SER A 598 7.40 -6.45 16.90
CA SER A 598 6.50 -7.19 17.78
C SER A 598 5.29 -6.36 18.16
N TYR A 599 4.11 -6.98 18.22
CA TYR A 599 2.96 -6.30 18.82
C TYR A 599 3.16 -6.14 20.33
N SER A 600 2.59 -5.06 20.88
CA SER A 600 2.52 -4.81 22.31
C SER A 600 1.08 -4.48 22.66
N GLY A 601 0.52 -5.21 23.62
CA GLY A 601 -0.83 -5.05 24.14
C GLY A 601 -0.96 -5.91 25.40
N TYR A 602 -0.90 -5.31 26.58
CA TYR A 602 -0.87 -6.01 27.86
C TYR A 602 -1.39 -5.14 29.01
N GLY A 603 -1.44 -5.74 30.22
CA GLY A 603 -2.07 -5.15 31.40
C GLY A 603 -3.52 -5.60 31.49
N GLU A 604 -4.40 -4.73 31.99
CA GLU A 604 -5.84 -4.90 31.84
C GLU A 604 -6.24 -4.76 30.37
N THR A 605 -7.12 -5.64 29.89
CA THR A 605 -7.56 -5.65 28.47
C THR A 605 -9.05 -5.88 28.34
N VAL A 606 -9.68 -5.20 27.38
CA VAL A 606 -11.12 -5.38 27.05
C VAL A 606 -11.24 -5.65 25.56
N THR A 607 -11.89 -6.76 25.20
CA THR A 607 -12.17 -7.11 23.80
C THR A 607 -13.54 -6.58 23.41
N SER A 608 -13.63 -5.92 22.26
CA SER A 608 -14.92 -5.48 21.71
C SER A 608 -15.81 -6.66 21.35
N SER A 609 -17.12 -6.43 21.33
CA SER A 609 -18.13 -7.39 20.89
C SER A 609 -17.90 -7.91 19.46
N THR A 610 -17.29 -7.09 18.60
CA THR A 610 -16.90 -7.45 17.23
C THR A 610 -15.65 -8.33 17.16
N GLY A 611 -14.83 -8.39 18.21
CA GLY A 611 -13.54 -9.08 18.21
C GLY A 611 -12.48 -8.42 17.32
N GLN A 612 -12.68 -7.15 16.92
CA GLN A 612 -11.72 -6.40 16.10
C GLN A 612 -10.94 -5.33 16.87
N VAL A 613 -11.43 -4.90 18.04
CA VAL A 613 -10.74 -3.89 18.86
C VAL A 613 -10.43 -4.48 20.23
N PHE A 614 -9.17 -4.35 20.65
CA PHE A 614 -8.69 -4.82 21.93
C PHE A 614 -8.11 -3.64 22.69
N TRP A 615 -8.89 -3.09 23.62
CA TRP A 615 -8.45 -2.05 24.53
C TRP A 615 -7.38 -2.62 25.45
N CYS A 616 -6.26 -1.91 25.58
CA CYS A 616 -5.11 -2.35 26.37
C CYS A 616 -4.67 -1.22 27.29
N GLU A 617 -4.35 -1.55 28.55
CA GLU A 617 -3.71 -0.60 29.47
C GLU A 617 -2.37 -0.10 28.92
N TYR A 618 -1.58 -1.00 28.32
CA TYR A 618 -0.30 -0.69 27.70
C TYR A 618 -0.22 -1.23 26.27
N GLY A 619 0.36 -0.44 25.37
CA GLY A 619 0.52 -0.79 23.97
C GLY A 619 -0.69 -0.44 23.10
N GLY A 620 -0.73 -1.01 21.90
CA GLY A 620 -1.67 -0.66 20.85
C GLY A 620 -1.01 -0.73 19.47
N GLY A 621 -1.83 -0.61 18.42
CA GLY A 621 -1.35 -0.68 17.04
C GLY A 621 -2.32 -1.38 16.10
N PRO A 622 -2.08 -1.29 14.79
CA PRO A 622 -2.82 -2.08 13.82
C PRO A 622 -2.32 -3.53 13.79
N LEU A 623 -3.27 -4.44 13.65
CA LEU A 623 -3.07 -5.83 13.30
C LEU A 623 -3.76 -6.08 11.95
N VAL A 624 -3.22 -6.98 11.15
CA VAL A 624 -3.88 -7.48 9.93
C VAL A 624 -4.01 -8.99 10.05
N ASP A 625 -5.25 -9.48 10.03
CA ASP A 625 -5.58 -10.90 10.23
C ASP A 625 -4.94 -11.49 11.50
N GLY A 626 -4.89 -10.66 12.55
CA GLY A 626 -4.34 -10.97 13.85
C GLY A 626 -2.81 -10.92 13.95
N LEU A 627 -2.12 -10.62 12.86
CA LEU A 627 -0.66 -10.45 12.83
C LEU A 627 -0.25 -8.99 12.97
N HIS A 628 0.87 -8.75 13.64
CA HIS A 628 1.47 -7.43 13.78
C HIS A 628 1.85 -6.80 12.44
N THR A 629 1.51 -5.51 12.28
CA THR A 629 1.86 -4.68 11.13
C THR A 629 2.09 -3.23 11.56
N GLU A 630 2.81 -2.47 10.74
CA GLU A 630 3.07 -1.03 10.89
C GLU A 630 2.41 -0.25 9.75
N ILE A 631 2.26 1.08 9.86
CA ILE A 631 1.66 1.92 8.80
C ILE A 631 2.75 2.67 8.05
N LYS A 632 2.74 2.65 6.70
CA LYS A 632 3.70 3.35 5.84
C LYS A 632 3.68 4.86 6.11
N GLY A 633 4.86 5.49 6.18
CA GLY A 633 4.93 6.93 6.38
C GLY A 633 4.66 7.38 7.82
N SER A 634 4.56 6.45 8.78
CA SER A 634 4.78 6.73 10.20
C SER A 634 6.26 7.07 10.48
N HIS A 635 6.81 8.02 9.72
CA HIS A 635 7.97 8.83 10.08
C HIS A 635 7.54 10.07 10.88
N ARG A 636 6.34 10.08 11.46
CA ARG A 636 6.17 10.66 12.80
C ARG A 636 6.89 9.70 13.74
N PRO A 637 8.07 10.02 14.29
CA PRO A 637 8.90 9.06 15.04
C PRO A 637 8.20 8.40 16.23
N ASN A 638 7.00 8.88 16.60
CA ASN A 638 6.27 8.52 17.81
C ASN A 638 4.80 8.12 17.60
N TYR A 639 4.27 8.01 16.36
CA TYR A 639 2.88 7.53 16.18
C TYR A 639 2.83 5.99 16.29
N LYS A 640 2.81 5.50 17.53
CA LYS A 640 2.28 4.16 17.85
C LYS A 640 0.89 4.41 18.43
N PRO A 641 -0.22 4.10 17.73
CA PRO A 641 -1.54 4.30 18.30
C PRO A 641 -1.64 3.42 19.55
N ARG A 642 -1.56 4.03 20.73
CA ARG A 642 -1.67 3.36 22.03
C ARG A 642 -3.12 3.40 22.51
N GLY A 643 -3.43 2.55 23.47
CA GLY A 643 -4.76 2.40 24.06
C GLY A 643 -5.61 1.30 23.43
N ALA A 644 -5.37 0.94 22.17
CA ALA A 644 -6.05 -0.20 21.54
C ALA A 644 -5.23 -0.87 20.43
N LEU A 645 -5.30 -2.19 20.35
CA LEU A 645 -4.96 -2.95 19.15
C LEU A 645 -6.20 -3.06 18.26
N VAL A 646 -6.04 -2.80 16.96
CA VAL A 646 -7.15 -2.83 15.99
C VAL A 646 -6.83 -3.83 14.89
N ASN A 647 -7.62 -4.91 14.83
CA ASN A 647 -7.49 -5.98 13.87
C ASN A 647 -8.30 -5.71 12.60
N LEU A 648 -7.58 -5.32 11.55
CA LEU A 648 -8.09 -5.15 10.20
C LEU A 648 -8.19 -6.53 9.52
N THR A 649 -9.41 -6.93 9.21
CA THR A 649 -9.73 -8.24 8.63
C THR A 649 -10.95 -8.14 7.72
N GLY A 650 -11.11 -9.12 6.82
CA GLY A 650 -12.20 -9.18 5.86
C GLY A 650 -12.29 -7.91 4.99
N PRO A 651 -13.42 -7.18 4.98
CA PRO A 651 -13.59 -5.99 4.14
C PRO A 651 -12.69 -4.81 4.55
N THR A 652 -12.12 -4.83 5.75
CA THR A 652 -11.22 -3.78 6.26
C THR A 652 -9.73 -4.09 6.07
N ALA A 653 -9.39 -5.25 5.49
CA ALA A 653 -8.01 -5.70 5.34
C ALA A 653 -7.26 -4.85 4.27
N PRO A 654 -6.15 -4.17 4.63
CA PRO A 654 -5.46 -3.28 3.72
C PRO A 654 -4.44 -4.02 2.84
N ARG A 655 -3.91 -3.33 1.84
CA ARG A 655 -2.72 -3.77 1.11
C ARG A 655 -1.48 -3.62 1.98
N LEU A 656 -0.64 -4.66 1.95
CA LEU A 656 0.64 -4.69 2.63
C LEU A 656 1.81 -4.59 1.63
N SER A 657 2.96 -4.23 2.17
CA SER A 657 4.29 -4.35 1.59
C SER A 657 4.62 -5.81 1.24
N VAL A 658 5.68 -6.01 0.44
CA VAL A 658 6.11 -7.34 -0.03
C VAL A 658 6.49 -8.27 1.12
N ASP A 659 7.11 -7.73 2.18
CA ASP A 659 7.44 -8.45 3.42
C ASP A 659 6.27 -8.48 4.43
N ARG A 660 5.10 -7.95 4.05
CA ARG A 660 3.86 -7.93 4.82
C ARG A 660 3.97 -7.28 6.21
N THR A 661 5.00 -6.48 6.45
CA THR A 661 5.21 -5.81 7.74
C THR A 661 4.55 -4.43 7.78
N ILE A 662 4.46 -3.76 6.62
CA ILE A 662 3.97 -2.39 6.49
C ILE A 662 2.65 -2.35 5.68
N ILE A 663 1.64 -1.67 6.20
CA ILE A 663 0.39 -1.27 5.56
C ILE A 663 0.67 -0.13 4.58
N LEU A 664 0.31 -0.31 3.31
CA LEU A 664 0.54 0.65 2.23
C LEU A 664 -0.66 1.56 1.96
N ASP A 665 -1.85 1.18 2.39
CA ASP A 665 -3.09 1.93 2.19
C ASP A 665 -3.36 2.87 3.38
N ASP A 666 -4.14 3.93 3.17
CA ASP A 666 -4.60 4.77 4.27
C ASP A 666 -5.75 4.07 5.02
N VAL A 667 -5.47 3.67 6.26
CA VAL A 667 -6.41 2.93 7.12
C VAL A 667 -6.97 3.77 8.25
N VAL A 668 -6.62 5.06 8.33
CA VAL A 668 -6.95 5.92 9.48
C VAL A 668 -8.47 6.00 9.69
N ALA A 669 -9.24 6.19 8.62
CA ALA A 669 -10.70 6.26 8.70
C ALA A 669 -11.33 4.96 9.20
N ALA A 670 -10.90 3.81 8.67
CA ALA A 670 -11.42 2.49 9.07
C ALA A 670 -11.06 2.16 10.52
N VAL A 671 -9.82 2.44 10.95
CA VAL A 671 -9.36 2.25 12.33
C VAL A 671 -10.16 3.13 13.29
N THR A 672 -10.37 4.39 12.94
CA THR A 672 -11.12 5.35 13.77
C THR A 672 -12.57 4.92 13.96
N GLU A 673 -13.22 4.41 12.91
CA GLU A 673 -14.61 3.93 12.99
C GLU A 673 -14.75 2.65 13.83
N LEU A 674 -13.81 1.70 13.67
CA LEU A 674 -13.76 0.51 14.50
C LEU A 674 -13.56 0.86 15.98
N GLN A 675 -12.64 1.79 16.28
CA GLN A 675 -12.43 2.26 17.65
C GLN A 675 -13.68 2.94 18.20
N ARG A 676 -14.28 3.86 17.43
CA ARG A 676 -15.49 4.61 17.82
C ARG A 676 -16.65 3.68 18.18
N SER A 677 -16.90 2.68 17.34
CA SER A 677 -17.97 1.69 17.56
C SER A 677 -17.69 0.75 18.73
N ALA A 678 -16.43 0.56 19.13
CA ALA A 678 -16.01 -0.28 20.25
C ALA A 678 -15.94 0.46 21.62
N ILE A 679 -16.10 1.79 21.66
CA ILE A 679 -16.07 2.58 22.91
C ILE A 679 -17.15 2.14 23.92
N PRO A 680 -18.40 1.82 23.53
CA PRO A 680 -19.41 1.34 24.48
C PRO A 680 -18.98 0.10 25.27
N ASP A 681 -18.24 -0.83 24.65
CA ASP A 681 -17.71 -2.03 25.31
C ASP A 681 -16.65 -1.67 26.36
N LEU A 682 -15.79 -0.68 26.07
CA LEU A 682 -14.82 -0.13 27.04
C LEU A 682 -15.53 0.51 28.24
N LEU A 683 -16.54 1.34 27.99
CA LEU A 683 -17.32 2.03 29.02
C LEU A 683 -18.09 1.05 29.90
N GLY A 684 -18.61 -0.04 29.32
CA GLY A 684 -19.32 -1.09 30.05
C GLY A 684 -18.42 -1.93 30.96
N ALA A 685 -17.19 -2.22 30.54
CA ALA A 685 -16.23 -2.97 31.34
C ALA A 685 -15.61 -2.14 32.48
N ASN A 686 -15.26 -0.88 32.20
CA ASN A 686 -14.70 0.09 33.16
C ASN A 686 -13.41 -0.34 33.91
N THR A 687 -12.73 -1.41 33.46
CA THR A 687 -11.49 -1.91 34.10
C THR A 687 -10.24 -1.16 33.63
N VAL A 688 -10.16 -0.85 32.33
CA VAL A 688 -9.01 -0.14 31.72
C VAL A 688 -9.13 1.39 31.86
N LEU A 689 -10.36 1.91 31.94
CA LEU A 689 -10.66 3.35 31.89
C LEU A 689 -10.37 4.05 33.23
N THR A 690 -9.10 4.24 33.56
CA THR A 690 -8.65 5.03 34.71
C THR A 690 -8.25 6.44 34.29
N TYR A 691 -8.29 7.40 35.23
CA TYR A 691 -7.78 8.77 34.99
C TYR A 691 -6.34 8.77 34.46
N LYS A 692 -5.48 7.91 35.03
CA LYS A 692 -4.07 7.76 34.62
C LYS A 692 -3.95 7.25 33.18
N TRP A 693 -4.73 6.23 32.83
CA TRP A 693 -4.74 5.67 31.47
C TRP A 693 -5.22 6.70 30.46
N LEU A 694 -6.36 7.34 30.74
CA LEU A 694 -6.95 8.34 29.84
C LEU A 694 -6.06 9.59 29.69
N SER A 695 -5.37 10.02 30.76
CA SER A 695 -4.40 11.12 30.69
C SER A 695 -3.19 10.74 29.83
N THR A 696 -2.68 9.51 29.98
CA THR A 696 -1.58 9.01 29.13
C THR A 696 -2.02 8.94 27.66
N LEU A 697 -3.23 8.46 27.43
CA LEU A 697 -3.84 8.42 26.10
C LEU A 697 -4.03 9.82 25.51
N GLY A 698 -4.34 10.83 26.32
CA GLY A 698 -4.47 12.22 25.87
C GLY A 698 -3.18 12.81 25.27
N PHE A 699 -2.01 12.34 25.71
CA PHE A 699 -0.74 12.70 25.07
C PHE A 699 -0.42 11.81 23.86
N GLU A 700 -0.61 10.50 23.98
CA GLU A 700 -0.16 9.54 22.96
C GLU A 700 -1.13 9.40 21.77
N ASN A 701 -2.43 9.57 22.01
CA ASN A 701 -3.52 9.47 21.04
C ASN A 701 -4.72 10.37 21.45
N PRO A 702 -4.55 11.70 21.40
CA PRO A 702 -5.60 12.67 21.78
C PRO A 702 -6.93 12.45 21.07
N THR A 703 -6.91 12.07 19.78
CA THR A 703 -8.13 11.78 19.00
C THR A 703 -8.97 10.68 19.64
N LEU A 704 -8.33 9.59 20.06
CA LEU A 704 -9.03 8.47 20.71
C LEU A 704 -9.52 8.85 22.11
N ALA A 705 -8.72 9.58 22.88
CA ALA A 705 -9.10 10.05 24.20
C ALA A 705 -10.33 10.98 24.14
N ASP A 706 -10.36 11.91 23.19
CA ASP A 706 -11.50 12.80 22.94
C ASP A 706 -12.76 12.01 22.56
N MET A 707 -12.67 11.05 21.64
CA MET A 707 -13.81 10.19 21.29
C MET A 707 -14.39 9.44 22.50
N ILE A 708 -13.55 9.02 23.45
CA ILE A 708 -13.99 8.34 24.67
C ILE A 708 -14.74 9.31 25.59
N VAL A 709 -14.22 10.52 25.82
CA VAL A 709 -14.87 11.49 26.72
C VAL A 709 -16.10 12.15 26.08
N ASP A 710 -16.19 12.20 24.75
CA ASP A 710 -17.40 12.64 24.04
C ASP A 710 -18.58 11.72 24.33
N GLN A 711 -18.35 10.40 24.38
CA GLN A 711 -19.36 9.41 24.75
C GLN A 711 -19.53 9.29 26.27
N SER A 712 -18.59 9.79 27.07
CA SER A 712 -18.63 9.75 28.52
C SER A 712 -18.09 11.02 29.19
N PRO A 713 -18.86 12.12 29.18
CA PRO A 713 -18.39 13.43 29.66
C PRO A 713 -17.89 13.45 31.11
N ARG A 714 -18.33 12.48 31.94
CA ARG A 714 -17.86 12.33 33.34
C ARG A 714 -16.37 11.99 33.46
N HIS A 715 -15.74 11.48 32.40
CA HIS A 715 -14.31 11.13 32.39
C HIS A 715 -13.43 12.23 31.77
N ARG A 716 -14.00 13.39 31.41
CA ARG A 716 -13.22 14.54 30.92
C ARG A 716 -12.07 14.86 31.87
N CYS A 717 -10.88 15.03 31.31
CA CYS A 717 -9.67 15.31 32.06
C CYS A 717 -8.76 16.26 31.27
N PHE A 718 -7.92 17.01 31.99
CA PHE A 718 -6.79 17.71 31.40
C PHE A 718 -5.51 16.95 31.76
N PRO A 719 -4.86 16.24 30.80
CA PRO A 719 -3.77 15.32 31.10
C PRO A 719 -2.60 15.92 31.91
N ALA A 720 -2.38 17.24 31.80
CA ALA A 720 -1.30 17.93 32.51
C ALA A 720 -1.63 18.30 33.96
N ASP A 721 -2.86 18.11 34.46
CA ASP A 721 -3.25 18.47 35.84
C ASP A 721 -2.31 17.82 36.87
N ALA A 722 -1.93 16.56 36.67
CA ALA A 722 -1.01 15.85 37.58
C ALA A 722 0.38 16.50 37.64
N SER A 723 0.82 17.21 36.59
CA SER A 723 2.08 17.95 36.57
C SER A 723 1.94 19.41 37.03
N LEU A 724 0.77 20.02 36.82
CA LEU A 724 0.50 21.43 37.14
C LEU A 724 0.12 21.65 38.62
N LEU A 725 -0.54 20.67 39.23
CA LEU A 725 -1.16 20.80 40.56
C LEU A 725 -0.39 20.04 41.64
N ALA A 726 0.53 19.14 41.27
CA ALA A 726 1.30 18.36 42.23
C ALA A 726 2.34 19.21 42.99
N THR A 727 2.51 18.92 44.28
CA THR A 727 3.54 19.48 45.16
C THR A 727 4.90 18.76 45.06
N GLU A 728 4.93 17.57 44.47
CA GLU A 728 6.13 16.75 44.25
C GLU A 728 6.28 16.42 42.76
N PRO A 729 7.49 16.50 42.19
CA PRO A 729 7.73 16.07 40.81
C PRO A 729 7.48 14.56 40.70
N THR A 730 6.39 14.18 40.04
CA THR A 730 6.05 12.77 39.79
C THR A 730 7.14 12.10 38.95
N ARG A 731 8.04 11.36 39.62
CA ARG A 731 9.11 10.55 38.99
C ARG A 731 8.60 9.25 38.33
N THR A 732 7.38 9.24 37.84
CA THR A 732 6.90 8.14 36.98
C THR A 732 7.17 8.54 35.55
N GLY A 733 7.70 7.63 34.71
CA GLY A 733 8.13 7.86 33.33
C GLY A 733 7.05 8.28 32.31
N GLN A 734 6.12 9.15 32.72
CA GLN A 734 5.26 9.95 31.87
C GLN A 734 6.15 10.95 31.10
N GLN A 735 5.81 11.19 29.85
CA GLN A 735 6.45 12.20 29.02
C GLN A 735 6.57 13.50 29.81
N ARG A 736 7.80 14.00 29.96
CA ARG A 736 8.05 15.23 30.71
C ARG A 736 7.50 16.41 29.92
N LEU A 737 6.71 17.24 30.59
CA LEU A 737 6.48 18.63 30.18
C LEU A 737 7.73 19.42 30.58
N ASP A 738 8.65 19.65 29.62
CA ASP A 738 9.96 20.21 29.91
C ASP A 738 9.96 21.75 29.94
N GLY A 739 10.14 22.32 31.14
CA GLY A 739 10.86 23.58 31.38
C GLY A 739 10.29 24.91 30.85
N SER A 740 9.09 24.95 30.29
CA SER A 740 8.31 26.19 30.07
C SER A 740 7.08 26.20 30.99
N SER A 741 6.51 27.38 31.26
CA SER A 741 5.28 27.52 32.05
C SER A 741 4.06 27.63 31.13
N PRO A 742 2.88 27.11 31.52
CA PRO A 742 1.64 27.38 30.80
C PRO A 742 1.31 28.87 30.84
N LEU A 743 0.42 29.31 29.95
CA LEU A 743 -0.16 30.65 30.01
C LEU A 743 -0.88 30.85 31.36
N ASN A 744 -0.76 32.04 31.94
CA ASN A 744 -1.28 32.32 33.29
C ASN A 744 -2.77 32.01 33.44
N HIS A 745 -3.59 32.27 32.41
CA HIS A 745 -5.03 31.99 32.42
C HIS A 745 -5.36 30.49 32.32
N ILE A 746 -4.50 29.68 31.68
CA ILE A 746 -4.65 28.22 31.63
C ILE A 746 -4.36 27.62 33.01
N LEU A 747 -3.31 28.06 33.69
CA LEU A 747 -3.05 27.63 35.07
C LEU A 747 -4.23 28.00 35.98
N LEU A 748 -4.68 29.26 35.91
CA LEU A 748 -5.78 29.74 36.74
C LEU A 748 -7.09 28.99 36.48
N TRP A 749 -7.37 28.67 35.21
CA TRP A 749 -8.49 27.82 34.83
C TRP A 749 -8.44 26.45 35.49
N ARG A 750 -7.26 25.79 35.51
CA ARG A 750 -7.12 24.48 36.15
C ARG A 750 -7.24 24.58 37.68
N LEU A 751 -6.60 25.56 38.31
CA LEU A 751 -6.70 25.80 39.77
C LEU A 751 -8.15 26.05 40.20
N LEU A 752 -8.91 26.84 39.45
CA LEU A 752 -10.34 27.09 39.73
C LEU A 752 -11.18 25.83 39.50
N ALA A 753 -10.87 25.03 38.46
CA ALA A 753 -11.60 23.80 38.16
C ALA A 753 -11.38 22.69 39.21
N THR A 754 -10.27 22.75 39.97
CA THR A 754 -9.92 21.78 41.02
C THR A 754 -10.04 22.32 42.45
N ASP A 755 -10.61 23.52 42.63
CA ASP A 755 -10.76 24.19 43.93
C ASP A 755 -9.43 24.39 44.69
N ASP A 756 -8.36 24.68 43.96
CA ASP A 756 -6.97 24.78 44.46
C ASP A 756 -6.41 26.23 44.37
N ALA A 757 -7.29 27.22 44.21
CA ALA A 757 -6.94 28.63 44.06
C ALA A 757 -6.94 29.42 45.39
N GLY A 758 -7.07 28.75 46.55
CA GLY A 758 -7.28 29.37 47.86
C GLY A 758 -6.25 30.46 48.21
N ASP A 759 -4.96 30.16 48.07
CA ASP A 759 -3.87 31.10 48.38
C ASP A 759 -3.87 32.35 47.47
N LEU A 760 -4.43 32.25 46.27
CA LEU A 760 -4.55 33.37 45.32
C LEU A 760 -5.80 34.22 45.60
N ALA A 761 -6.85 33.61 46.15
CA ALA A 761 -8.09 34.29 46.51
C ALA A 761 -7.89 35.34 47.63
N GLU A 762 -6.86 35.18 48.48
CA GLU A 762 -6.47 36.20 49.46
C GLU A 762 -5.98 37.50 48.80
N LEU A 763 -5.37 37.40 47.62
CA LEU A 763 -4.86 38.54 46.85
C LEU A 763 -5.92 39.15 45.91
N VAL A 764 -6.78 38.30 45.35
CA VAL A 764 -7.84 38.67 44.39
C VAL A 764 -9.15 37.97 44.78
N PRO A 765 -10.01 38.61 45.60
CA PRO A 765 -11.26 38.03 46.07
C PRO A 765 -12.23 37.64 44.95
N GLU A 766 -12.15 38.29 43.77
CA GLU A 766 -12.96 38.02 42.57
C GLU A 766 -12.79 36.58 42.03
N LEU A 767 -11.78 35.84 42.50
CA LEU A 767 -11.58 34.42 42.18
C LEU A 767 -12.62 33.50 42.83
N THR A 768 -13.29 33.95 43.89
CA THR A 768 -14.34 33.19 44.59
C THR A 768 -15.71 33.31 43.92
N ASP A 769 -15.84 34.17 42.91
CA ASP A 769 -17.08 34.33 42.15
C ASP A 769 -17.43 33.05 41.39
N ALA A 770 -18.68 32.59 41.53
CA ALA A 770 -19.16 31.41 40.83
C ALA A 770 -19.14 31.61 39.30
N ARG A 771 -18.33 30.83 38.59
CA ARG A 771 -18.18 30.85 37.13
C ARG A 771 -18.41 29.46 36.55
N ARG A 772 -19.01 29.41 35.36
CA ARG A 772 -19.18 28.17 34.60
C ARG A 772 -17.95 27.97 33.72
N LEU A 773 -16.95 27.28 34.25
CA LEU A 773 -15.67 27.06 33.56
C LEU A 773 -15.83 26.12 32.36
N LEU A 774 -15.06 26.36 31.30
CA LEU A 774 -15.04 25.47 30.13
C LEU A 774 -14.56 24.08 30.56
N ALA A 775 -15.26 23.03 30.16
CA ALA A 775 -14.85 21.66 30.45
C ALA A 775 -13.57 21.28 29.66
N PRO A 776 -12.58 20.63 30.31
CA PRO A 776 -11.36 20.21 29.64
C PRO A 776 -11.61 19.01 28.72
N MET A 777 -10.88 18.97 27.61
CA MET A 777 -10.77 17.82 26.73
C MET A 777 -9.33 17.26 26.81
N PRO A 778 -9.15 15.93 26.68
CA PRO A 778 -7.82 15.33 26.61
C PRO A 778 -6.90 15.99 25.58
N SER A 779 -7.40 16.36 24.39
CA SER A 779 -6.62 17.02 23.34
C SER A 779 -6.16 18.45 23.68
N ASP A 780 -6.77 19.13 24.66
CA ASP A 780 -6.43 20.52 25.01
C ASP A 780 -4.95 20.68 25.38
N VAL A 781 -4.33 19.65 25.97
CA VAL A 781 -2.89 19.68 26.28
C VAL A 781 -2.03 19.70 25.02
N SER A 782 -2.44 18.96 23.98
CA SER A 782 -1.72 18.89 22.70
C SER A 782 -1.85 20.20 21.93
N LEU A 783 -2.97 20.92 22.08
CA LEU A 783 -3.16 22.25 21.49
C LEU A 783 -2.23 23.31 22.12
N LEU A 784 -1.99 23.21 23.43
CA LEU A 784 -1.24 24.20 24.21
C LEU A 784 0.27 23.91 24.30
N CYS A 785 0.73 22.80 23.73
CA CYS A 785 2.12 22.35 23.81
C CYS A 785 2.77 22.23 22.44
N SER A 786 4.06 22.58 22.38
CA SER A 786 4.95 22.37 21.24
C SER A 786 5.60 20.99 21.34
N HIS A 787 5.72 20.29 20.22
CA HIS A 787 6.30 18.94 20.16
C HIS A 787 7.74 18.99 19.64
N GLY A 788 8.71 18.67 20.52
CA GLY A 788 10.15 18.74 20.26
C GLY A 788 10.87 17.39 20.36
N GLY A 789 10.32 16.31 19.79
CA GLY A 789 10.92 14.98 19.86
C GLY A 789 10.34 14.11 20.97
N PHE A 790 11.11 13.79 22.02
CA PHE A 790 10.69 12.85 23.09
C PHE A 790 9.95 13.52 24.27
N ALA A 791 9.72 14.83 24.23
CA ALA A 791 9.11 15.61 25.31
C ALA A 791 8.10 16.64 24.76
N TYR A 792 7.09 16.97 25.57
CA TYR A 792 6.18 18.08 25.34
C TYR A 792 6.72 19.32 26.05
N SER A 793 6.53 20.51 25.50
CA SER A 793 6.81 21.77 26.20
C SER A 793 5.65 22.72 26.00
N TRP A 794 5.28 23.50 27.02
CA TRP A 794 4.26 24.55 26.85
C TRP A 794 4.68 25.53 25.76
N ALA A 795 3.78 25.75 24.80
CA ALA A 795 3.95 26.73 23.74
C ALA A 795 3.82 28.15 24.30
N SER A 796 4.60 29.10 23.76
CA SER A 796 4.47 30.51 24.16
C SER A 796 3.14 31.12 23.66
N ALA A 797 2.79 32.32 24.12
CA ALA A 797 1.60 33.02 23.63
C ALA A 797 1.71 33.28 22.11
N GLU A 798 2.90 33.67 21.64
CA GLU A 798 3.17 33.92 20.23
C GLU A 798 3.10 32.62 19.42
N GLU A 799 3.71 31.54 19.92
CA GLU A 799 3.73 30.25 19.23
C GLU A 799 2.31 29.66 19.09
N ASN A 800 1.47 29.77 20.13
CA ASN A 800 0.08 29.32 20.07
C ASN A 800 -0.75 30.04 18.99
N THR A 801 -0.36 31.26 18.61
CA THR A 801 -1.02 32.04 17.54
C THR A 801 -0.42 31.83 16.15
N ALA A 802 0.74 31.17 16.06
CA ALA A 802 1.43 30.94 14.80
C ALA A 802 0.66 29.94 13.92
N PRO A 803 0.47 30.21 12.62
CA PRO A 803 -0.27 29.31 11.75
C PRO A 803 0.31 27.89 11.69
N GLY A 804 1.64 27.76 11.69
CA GLY A 804 2.31 26.46 11.69
C GLY A 804 1.97 25.62 12.93
N HIS A 805 1.81 26.26 14.09
CA HIS A 805 1.40 25.58 15.32
C HIS A 805 0.00 25.01 15.18
N VAL A 806 -0.96 25.80 14.69
CA VAL A 806 -2.35 25.36 14.47
C VAL A 806 -2.41 24.13 13.56
N PHE A 807 -1.70 24.14 12.43
CA PHE A 807 -1.62 22.96 11.55
C PHE A 807 -0.99 21.75 12.24
N SER A 808 0.11 21.96 12.96
CA SER A 808 0.81 20.90 13.68
C SER A 808 -0.08 20.24 14.74
N VAL A 809 -0.71 21.03 15.60
CA VAL A 809 -1.55 20.50 16.69
C VAL A 809 -2.86 19.92 16.16
N ALA A 810 -3.43 20.47 15.08
CA ALA A 810 -4.59 19.88 14.40
C ALA A 810 -4.27 18.49 13.87
N ALA A 811 -3.13 18.35 13.19
CA ALA A 811 -2.65 17.09 12.65
C ALA A 811 -2.29 16.08 13.74
N GLN A 812 -1.90 16.52 14.94
CA GLN A 812 -1.65 15.67 16.11
C GLN A 812 -2.95 15.22 16.79
N ALA A 813 -3.90 16.15 16.95
CA ALA A 813 -5.18 15.90 17.61
C ALA A 813 -6.22 15.24 16.70
N GLY A 814 -5.93 15.05 15.41
CA GLY A 814 -6.85 14.43 14.44
C GLY A 814 -8.09 15.28 14.15
N MET A 815 -7.93 16.60 14.23
CA MET A 815 -8.96 17.60 13.96
C MET A 815 -8.57 18.43 12.73
N SER A 816 -9.52 19.19 12.17
CA SER A 816 -9.17 20.13 11.11
C SER A 816 -8.40 21.33 11.69
N PRO A 817 -7.55 22.00 10.91
CA PRO A 817 -6.89 23.23 11.33
C PRO A 817 -7.89 24.30 11.82
N GLN A 818 -9.07 24.36 11.21
CA GLN A 818 -10.14 25.26 11.63
C GLN A 818 -10.70 24.91 13.03
N GLU A 819 -10.86 23.63 13.35
CA GLU A 819 -11.32 23.17 14.67
C GLU A 819 -10.28 23.44 15.76
N ALA A 820 -9.01 23.20 15.46
CA ALA A 820 -7.90 23.53 16.36
C ALA A 820 -7.87 25.04 16.65
N ALA A 821 -7.99 25.89 15.63
CA ALA A 821 -8.07 27.33 15.77
C ALA A 821 -9.26 27.76 16.65
N HIS A 822 -10.46 27.20 16.41
CA HIS A 822 -11.63 27.46 17.24
C HIS A 822 -11.42 27.05 18.70
N ARG A 823 -10.84 25.87 18.95
CA ARG A 823 -10.61 25.36 20.30
C ARG A 823 -9.56 26.19 21.05
N LEU A 824 -8.48 26.61 20.39
CA LEU A 824 -7.48 27.52 20.98
C LEU A 824 -8.10 28.86 21.42
N ILE A 825 -9.01 29.43 20.63
CA ILE A 825 -9.74 30.65 21.02
C ILE A 825 -10.63 30.41 22.25
N GLN A 826 -11.31 29.27 22.31
CA GLN A 826 -12.10 28.90 23.51
C GLN A 826 -11.21 28.75 24.75
N LEU A 827 -9.98 28.30 24.57
CA LEU A 827 -8.96 28.18 25.62
C LEU A 827 -8.31 29.51 26.01
N GLY A 828 -8.71 30.65 25.42
CA GLY A 828 -8.20 31.97 25.80
C GLY A 828 -6.98 32.44 24.98
N VAL A 829 -6.68 31.78 23.87
CA VAL A 829 -5.65 32.21 22.91
C VAL A 829 -6.26 33.19 21.91
N ASP A 830 -5.97 34.48 22.11
CA ASP A 830 -6.43 35.57 21.23
C ASP A 830 -5.58 35.69 19.95
N GLY A 831 -6.09 36.39 18.92
CA GLY A 831 -5.29 36.75 17.73
C GLY A 831 -5.26 35.71 16.60
N ILE A 832 -6.00 34.61 16.75
CA ILE A 832 -6.18 33.59 15.70
C ILE A 832 -7.36 33.98 14.79
N ASP A 833 -7.10 34.14 13.49
CA ASP A 833 -8.17 34.28 12.49
C ASP A 833 -8.59 32.91 11.98
N VAL A 834 -9.76 32.44 12.40
CA VAL A 834 -10.28 31.12 12.05
C VAL A 834 -10.60 30.97 10.56
N SER A 835 -10.94 32.08 9.88
CA SER A 835 -11.39 32.05 8.49
C SER A 835 -10.27 31.69 7.49
N CYS A 836 -9.01 31.84 7.90
CA CYS A 836 -7.86 31.47 7.07
C CYS A 836 -7.56 29.97 7.06
N TYR A 837 -8.17 29.18 7.96
CA TYR A 837 -7.88 27.75 8.10
C TYR A 837 -8.92 26.87 7.39
N PRO A 838 -8.49 25.79 6.73
CA PRO A 838 -9.39 24.84 6.09
C PRO A 838 -10.15 23.97 7.10
N ALA A 839 -11.37 23.58 6.74
CA ALA A 839 -12.26 22.74 7.55
C ALA A 839 -12.10 21.23 7.32
N ASP A 840 -11.36 20.84 6.28
CA ASP A 840 -11.21 19.44 5.87
C ASP A 840 -10.30 18.68 6.84
N ARG A 841 -10.79 17.55 7.39
CA ARG A 841 -10.01 16.69 8.30
C ARG A 841 -9.16 15.66 7.56
N GLN A 842 -9.49 15.34 6.31
CA GLN A 842 -8.89 14.23 5.56
C GLN A 842 -7.70 14.66 4.67
N ARG A 843 -7.55 15.96 4.43
CA ARG A 843 -6.45 16.51 3.63
C ARG A 843 -5.13 16.49 4.40
N SER A 844 -4.04 16.08 3.73
CA SER A 844 -2.67 16.27 4.25
C SER A 844 -2.26 17.74 4.14
N TYR A 845 -1.66 18.28 5.21
CA TYR A 845 -1.17 19.65 5.33
C TYR A 845 0.35 19.73 5.47
N GLU A 846 1.08 18.70 5.01
CA GLU A 846 2.53 18.64 5.12
C GLU A 846 3.22 19.81 4.41
N THR A 847 2.73 20.19 3.23
CA THR A 847 3.24 21.33 2.47
C THR A 847 3.06 22.65 3.22
N GLU A 848 1.89 22.90 3.82
CA GLU A 848 1.66 24.05 4.69
C GLU A 848 2.62 24.07 5.87
N MET A 849 2.74 22.94 6.59
CA MET A 849 3.64 22.83 7.75
C MET A 849 5.10 23.11 7.40
N VAL A 850 5.59 22.61 6.27
CA VAL A 850 6.96 22.86 5.80
C VAL A 850 7.16 24.33 5.45
N LEU A 851 6.23 24.96 4.73
CA LEU A 851 6.33 26.38 4.38
C LEU A 851 6.30 27.31 5.61
N LEU A 852 5.52 26.95 6.62
CA LEU A 852 5.30 27.71 7.85
C LEU A 852 6.38 27.46 8.93
N SER A 853 7.23 26.44 8.76
CA SER A 853 8.41 26.21 9.61
C SER A 853 9.52 27.22 9.27
N ARG A 854 10.18 27.77 10.30
CA ARG A 854 11.36 28.64 10.08
C ARG A 854 12.51 27.90 9.43
N HIS A 855 12.65 26.60 9.69
CA HIS A 855 13.71 25.75 9.16
C HIS A 855 13.33 25.02 7.87
N GLY A 856 12.05 25.06 7.47
CA GLY A 856 11.59 24.33 6.29
C GLY A 856 11.54 22.82 6.49
N ASP A 857 11.46 22.35 7.73
CA ASP A 857 11.45 20.94 8.12
C ASP A 857 10.08 20.44 8.61
N GLY A 858 9.07 21.32 8.56
CA GLY A 858 7.72 21.05 9.05
C GLY A 858 7.60 21.00 10.58
N ARG A 859 8.56 21.56 11.32
CA ARG A 859 8.58 21.57 12.80
C ARG A 859 8.76 22.98 13.36
N SER A 860 8.43 23.14 14.65
CA SER A 860 8.73 24.35 15.42
C SER A 860 10.25 24.59 15.47
N PRO A 861 10.73 25.85 15.43
CA PRO A 861 9.98 27.11 15.52
C PRO A 861 9.19 27.52 14.26
N TRP A 862 7.97 28.00 14.47
CA TRP A 862 7.06 28.46 13.42
C TRP A 862 7.29 29.93 13.05
N CYS A 863 6.98 30.30 11.81
CA CYS A 863 6.95 31.70 11.38
C CYS A 863 5.75 32.44 12.01
N GLU A 864 5.98 33.68 12.42
CA GLU A 864 4.99 34.54 13.08
C GLU A 864 4.22 35.38 12.04
N ARG A 865 2.98 35.78 12.36
CA ARG A 865 2.21 36.67 11.47
C ARG A 865 2.95 38.00 11.27
N GLY A 866 3.02 38.44 10.02
CA GLY A 866 3.79 39.62 9.60
C GLY A 866 5.27 39.35 9.31
N GLU A 867 5.78 38.15 9.61
CA GLU A 867 7.16 37.77 9.30
C GLU A 867 7.38 37.66 7.79
N THR A 868 8.55 38.13 7.31
CA THR A 868 8.93 38.03 5.90
C THR A 868 9.70 36.75 5.64
N VAL A 869 9.18 35.89 4.75
CA VAL A 869 9.82 34.63 4.35
C VAL A 869 10.73 34.89 3.14
N PRO A 870 12.05 34.58 3.21
CA PRO A 870 12.98 34.85 2.11
C PRO A 870 12.60 34.16 0.79
N GLY A 871 12.68 34.88 -0.33
CA GLY A 871 12.29 34.37 -1.66
C GLY A 871 13.06 33.12 -2.11
N LEU A 872 14.35 33.02 -1.73
CA LEU A 872 15.15 31.81 -1.97
C LEU A 872 14.62 30.59 -1.22
N ARG A 873 14.15 30.76 0.04
CA ARG A 873 13.54 29.67 0.82
C ARG A 873 12.25 29.19 0.17
N ILE A 874 11.42 30.12 -0.29
CA ILE A 874 10.19 29.78 -1.02
C ILE A 874 10.52 28.95 -2.27
N ARG A 875 11.51 29.38 -3.07
CA ARG A 875 11.96 28.63 -4.27
C ARG A 875 12.44 27.21 -3.93
N THR A 876 13.31 27.07 -2.93
CA THR A 876 13.86 25.76 -2.54
C THR A 876 12.78 24.81 -2.08
N LEU A 877 11.88 25.26 -1.20
CA LEU A 877 10.78 24.44 -0.68
C LEU A 877 9.73 24.13 -1.75
N SER A 878 9.43 25.10 -2.64
CA SER A 878 8.55 24.88 -3.79
C SER A 878 9.06 23.77 -4.71
N ALA A 879 10.36 23.75 -5.01
CA ALA A 879 10.96 22.71 -5.84
C ALA A 879 10.92 21.32 -5.17
N GLN A 880 11.14 21.26 -3.84
CA GLN A 880 11.12 20.01 -3.07
C GLN A 880 9.71 19.42 -2.94
N HIS A 881 8.68 20.26 -2.82
CA HIS A 881 7.28 19.83 -2.61
C HIS A 881 6.41 19.90 -3.87
N HIS A 882 7.02 20.06 -5.05
CA HIS A 882 6.35 20.06 -6.35
C HIS A 882 5.20 21.08 -6.49
N ILE A 883 5.31 22.25 -5.85
CA ILE A 883 4.35 23.36 -5.98
C ILE A 883 5.01 24.57 -6.66
N SER A 884 4.21 25.45 -7.26
CA SER A 884 4.77 26.66 -7.87
C SER A 884 5.17 27.70 -6.82
N VAL A 885 6.16 28.54 -7.13
CA VAL A 885 6.59 29.62 -6.21
C VAL A 885 5.47 30.63 -5.97
N THR A 886 4.64 30.90 -6.98
CA THR A 886 3.46 31.77 -6.88
C THR A 886 2.41 31.17 -5.95
N GLU A 887 2.23 29.85 -5.98
CA GLU A 887 1.32 29.14 -5.09
C GLU A 887 1.83 29.14 -3.65
N ALA A 888 3.11 28.86 -3.43
CA ALA A 888 3.73 28.95 -2.11
C ALA A 888 3.63 30.38 -1.52
N ALA A 889 3.90 31.42 -2.32
CA ALA A 889 3.76 32.81 -1.89
C ALA A 889 2.30 33.20 -1.56
N ARG A 890 1.33 32.65 -2.31
CA ARG A 890 -0.10 32.84 -2.03
C ARG A 890 -0.50 32.17 -0.71
N MET A 891 -0.02 30.95 -0.46
CA MET A 891 -0.27 30.22 0.80
C MET A 891 0.29 30.99 2.00
N LEU A 892 1.55 31.43 1.92
CA LEU A 892 2.16 32.24 2.98
C LEU A 892 1.35 33.53 3.25
N SER A 893 0.97 34.24 2.19
CA SER A 893 0.12 35.44 2.28
C SER A 893 -1.24 35.15 2.94
N SER A 894 -1.90 34.02 2.61
CA SER A 894 -3.19 33.67 3.19
C SER A 894 -3.14 33.41 4.69
N TYR A 895 -1.97 33.05 5.22
CA TYR A 895 -1.76 32.86 6.67
C TYR A 895 -1.15 34.09 7.36
N GLY A 896 -1.05 35.23 6.65
CA GLY A 896 -0.58 36.51 7.19
C GLY A 896 0.93 36.68 7.17
N LEU A 897 1.68 35.91 6.37
CA LEU A 897 3.13 36.07 6.17
C LEU A 897 3.44 36.88 4.90
N ILE A 898 4.59 37.55 4.88
CA ILE A 898 5.02 38.36 3.74
C ILE A 898 6.01 37.53 2.90
N ALA A 899 5.69 37.27 1.63
CA ALA A 899 6.63 36.61 0.72
C ALA A 899 7.71 37.62 0.27
N GLY A 900 8.97 37.35 0.61
CA GLY A 900 10.10 38.20 0.27
C GLY A 900 10.35 38.26 -1.25
N PRO A 901 11.00 39.33 -1.75
CA PRO A 901 11.34 39.48 -3.17
C PRO A 901 12.26 38.34 -3.64
N GLN A 902 12.13 37.95 -4.91
CA GLN A 902 12.97 36.89 -5.48
C GLN A 902 14.37 37.42 -5.80
N PRO A 903 15.45 36.79 -5.31
CA PRO A 903 16.79 37.15 -5.73
C PRO A 903 17.12 36.57 -7.11
N GLU A 904 17.95 37.30 -7.86
CA GLU A 904 18.68 36.75 -9.01
C GLU A 904 19.76 35.78 -8.48
N ILE A 905 19.85 34.60 -9.11
CA ILE A 905 20.76 33.52 -8.69
C ILE A 905 22.21 33.97 -8.89
N VAL A 906 22.99 34.03 -7.81
CA VAL A 906 24.46 34.15 -7.86
C VAL A 906 25.07 32.82 -7.39
N GLU A 907 25.94 32.24 -8.22
CA GLU A 907 26.71 31.03 -7.90
C GLU A 907 27.61 31.23 -6.68
N GLN A 908 27.60 30.26 -5.77
CA GLN A 908 28.28 30.32 -4.46
C GLN A 908 29.80 30.14 -4.56
N GLY A 909 30.55 31.05 -3.93
CA GLY A 909 31.92 30.86 -3.47
C GLY A 909 31.98 30.80 -1.92
N TYR A 910 33.14 30.45 -1.36
CA TYR A 910 33.37 30.48 0.09
C TYR A 910 33.02 31.86 0.70
N PRO A 911 32.43 31.91 1.90
CA PRO A 911 32.03 33.17 2.52
C PRO A 911 33.27 34.05 2.74
N SER A 912 33.19 35.32 2.31
CA SER A 912 34.25 36.28 2.55
C SER A 912 34.31 36.67 4.03
N LEU A 913 35.42 37.24 4.50
CA LEU A 913 35.52 37.79 5.85
C LEU A 913 34.42 38.83 6.14
N ARG A 914 33.99 39.60 5.13
CA ARG A 914 32.83 40.50 5.24
C ARG A 914 31.54 39.74 5.52
N ASP A 915 31.32 38.61 4.85
CA ASP A 915 30.10 37.80 5.06
C ASP A 915 30.09 37.18 6.46
N LEU A 916 31.24 36.71 6.94
CA LEU A 916 31.41 36.17 8.30
C LEU A 916 31.19 37.24 9.37
N VAL A 917 31.80 38.43 9.22
CA VAL A 917 31.65 39.55 10.16
C VAL A 917 30.20 40.03 10.23
N ARG A 918 29.52 40.14 9.09
CA ARG A 918 28.08 40.46 9.05
C ARG A 918 27.26 39.41 9.78
N ALA A 919 27.43 38.13 9.44
CA ALA A 919 26.66 37.04 10.03
C ALA A 919 26.80 36.98 11.56
N ALA A 920 28.00 37.22 12.09
CA ALA A 920 28.24 37.25 13.54
C ALA A 920 27.58 38.46 14.24
N ILE A 921 27.44 39.61 13.57
CA ILE A 921 26.73 40.78 14.08
C ILE A 921 25.21 40.56 14.00
N ASP A 922 24.71 40.03 12.89
CA ASP A 922 23.27 39.79 12.68
C ASP A 922 22.72 38.67 13.56
N ALA A 923 23.55 37.70 13.96
CA ALA A 923 23.20 36.66 14.94
C ALA A 923 22.77 37.21 16.30
N ASP A 924 23.25 38.41 16.69
CA ASP A 924 22.82 39.10 17.91
C ASP A 924 21.50 39.85 17.72
N ALA A 925 21.23 40.35 16.51
CA ALA A 925 19.99 41.02 16.15
C ALA A 925 18.81 40.03 15.97
N HIS A 926 19.08 38.78 15.57
CA HIS A 926 18.08 37.72 15.35
C HIS A 926 18.46 36.40 16.04
N PRO A 927 18.62 36.38 17.38
CA PRO A 927 19.23 35.27 18.13
C PRO A 927 18.42 33.98 18.14
N ARG A 928 17.17 34.01 17.65
CA ARG A 928 16.28 32.84 17.54
C ARG A 928 16.32 32.15 16.17
N GLN A 929 17.02 32.71 15.17
CA GLN A 929 17.00 32.24 13.78
C GLN A 929 18.33 31.64 13.29
N LEU A 930 19.45 31.86 13.99
CA LEU A 930 20.80 31.50 13.52
C LEU A 930 21.53 30.66 14.58
N THR A 931 22.07 29.51 14.17
CA THR A 931 22.90 28.61 15.00
C THR A 931 24.34 28.59 14.51
N ARG A 932 25.27 28.04 15.30
CA ARG A 932 26.71 27.93 14.95
C ARG A 932 26.97 27.20 13.62
N ASP A 933 26.03 26.33 13.21
CA ASP A 933 26.10 25.53 11.98
C ASP A 933 25.31 26.13 10.81
N THR A 934 24.70 27.31 10.97
CA THR A 934 23.93 27.94 9.89
C THR A 934 24.88 28.55 8.85
N PRO A 935 24.83 28.11 7.58
CA PRO A 935 25.70 28.66 6.53
C PRO A 935 25.49 30.17 6.33
N PRO A 936 26.55 31.02 6.30
CA PRO A 936 26.45 32.49 6.15
C PRO A 936 25.70 32.96 4.88
N ASN A 937 25.62 32.06 3.90
CA ASN A 937 24.99 32.18 2.59
C ASN A 937 23.46 31.98 2.59
N LEU A 938 22.82 31.75 3.75
CA LEU A 938 21.36 31.76 3.89
C LEU A 938 20.78 33.17 4.18
N LEU A 939 21.63 34.15 4.48
CA LEU A 939 21.23 35.55 4.68
C LEU A 939 21.39 36.30 3.36
N ASP A 940 20.27 36.47 2.65
CA ASP A 940 20.13 37.04 1.30
C ASP A 940 20.36 38.58 1.26
N GLN A 941 21.34 39.08 2.01
CA GLN A 941 21.56 40.50 2.22
C GLN A 941 23.00 40.90 1.87
N GLY A 942 23.22 42.07 1.28
CA GLY A 942 24.56 42.59 0.99
C GLY A 942 25.28 43.12 2.24
N TRP A 943 26.58 43.41 2.15
CA TRP A 943 27.34 44.09 3.23
C TRP A 943 26.69 45.39 3.70
N ASP A 944 25.83 46.00 2.87
CA ASP A 944 25.14 47.25 3.16
C ASP A 944 23.98 47.15 4.15
N THR A 945 23.57 45.95 4.57
CA THR A 945 22.48 45.77 5.54
C THR A 945 22.91 45.78 7.01
N VAL A 946 24.22 45.76 7.29
CA VAL A 946 24.74 46.00 8.65
C VAL A 946 24.17 47.34 9.13
N SER A 947 23.51 47.33 10.29
CA SER A 947 22.80 48.50 10.85
C SER A 947 23.63 49.78 10.69
N PRO A 948 23.05 50.88 10.15
CA PRO A 948 23.74 52.16 10.02
C PRO A 948 24.35 52.62 11.34
N ALA A 949 23.68 52.34 12.46
CA ALA A 949 24.19 52.66 13.80
C ALA A 949 25.47 51.90 14.15
N VAL A 950 25.69 50.69 13.64
CA VAL A 950 26.94 49.93 13.83
C VAL A 950 28.02 50.45 12.87
N ARG A 951 27.67 50.78 11.62
CA ARG A 951 28.60 51.34 10.62
C ARG A 951 29.10 52.74 10.99
N GLU A 952 28.25 53.55 11.61
CA GLU A 952 28.57 54.90 12.09
C GLU A 952 29.22 54.90 13.49
N GLY A 953 29.42 53.73 14.11
CA GLY A 953 30.05 53.59 15.42
C GLY A 953 29.18 54.03 16.62
N ILE A 954 27.87 54.22 16.40
CA ILE A 954 26.90 54.60 17.44
C ILE A 954 26.55 53.40 18.33
N THR A 955 26.44 52.20 17.73
CA THR A 955 26.23 50.93 18.45
C THR A 955 27.52 50.12 18.40
N PRO A 956 28.12 49.78 19.56
CA PRO A 956 29.36 48.99 19.56
C PRO A 956 29.09 47.56 19.11
N ILE A 957 30.06 46.95 18.43
CA ILE A 957 30.01 45.52 18.09
C ILE A 957 30.07 44.70 19.39
N PRO A 958 29.17 43.72 19.60
CA PRO A 958 29.17 42.90 20.81
C PRO A 958 30.52 42.18 21.00
N VAL A 959 31.04 42.19 22.23
CA VAL A 959 32.29 41.50 22.58
C VAL A 959 32.22 40.02 22.19
N GLY A 960 31.09 39.36 22.46
CA GLY A 960 30.87 37.95 22.11
C GLY A 960 30.92 37.65 20.61
N ALA A 961 30.48 38.57 19.75
CA ALA A 961 30.57 38.41 18.30
C ALA A 961 32.04 38.40 17.81
N VAL A 962 32.89 39.27 18.39
CA VAL A 962 34.33 39.30 18.10
C VAL A 962 35.02 38.02 18.58
N LEU A 963 34.66 37.52 19.77
CA LEU A 963 35.21 36.26 20.30
C LEU A 963 34.76 35.04 19.48
N SER A 964 33.49 35.00 19.07
CA SER A 964 32.96 33.95 18.20
C SER A 964 33.66 33.92 16.84
N LEU A 965 33.90 35.07 16.23
CA LEU A 965 34.68 35.19 14.98
C LEU A 965 36.13 34.76 15.17
N ALA A 966 36.76 35.16 16.28
CA ALA A 966 38.13 34.76 16.62
C ALA A 966 38.26 33.23 16.76
N GLU A 967 37.27 32.58 17.38
CA GLU A 967 37.20 31.12 17.48
C GLU A 967 36.98 30.46 16.10
N GLN A 968 36.00 30.94 15.32
CA GLN A 968 35.68 30.40 13.98
C GLN A 968 36.86 30.52 12.99
N LEU A 969 37.58 31.65 13.03
CA LEU A 969 38.73 31.91 12.16
C LEU A 969 40.05 31.34 12.71
N CYS A 970 40.04 30.78 13.93
CA CYS A 970 41.24 30.34 14.65
C CYS A 970 42.31 31.45 14.77
N GLN A 971 41.88 32.69 15.00
CA GLN A 971 42.75 33.87 15.07
C GLN A 971 42.66 34.57 16.43
N PRO A 972 43.71 35.25 16.91
CA PRO A 972 43.61 36.05 18.12
C PRO A 972 42.57 37.17 17.96
N ALA A 973 41.75 37.42 18.99
CA ALA A 973 40.68 38.43 18.95
C ALA A 973 41.16 39.84 18.58
N GLY A 974 42.40 40.22 18.95
CA GLY A 974 42.99 41.50 18.53
C GLY A 974 43.26 41.61 17.02
N LEU A 975 43.56 40.49 16.35
CA LEU A 975 43.75 40.44 14.90
C LEU A 975 42.40 40.50 14.18
N VAL A 976 41.38 39.81 14.70
CA VAL A 976 40.00 39.92 14.22
C VAL A 976 39.44 41.33 14.42
N ALA A 977 39.73 41.99 15.55
CA ALA A 977 39.35 43.39 15.78
C ALA A 977 40.02 44.34 14.77
N ALA A 978 41.32 44.14 14.47
CA ALA A 978 42.02 44.92 13.45
C ALA A 978 41.42 44.70 12.04
N GLN A 979 41.09 43.45 11.71
CA GLN A 979 40.40 43.10 10.47
C GLN A 979 39.00 43.74 10.36
N ILE A 980 38.23 43.75 11.46
CA ILE A 980 36.93 44.44 11.53
C ILE A 980 37.13 45.95 11.31
N ALA A 981 38.19 46.54 11.85
CA ALA A 981 38.53 47.95 11.64
C ALA A 981 38.90 48.25 10.17
N GLU A 982 39.63 47.35 9.49
CA GLU A 982 39.93 47.47 8.05
C GLU A 982 38.66 47.42 7.17
N LEU A 983 37.59 46.80 7.67
CA LEU A 983 36.28 46.78 7.02
C LEU A 983 35.45 48.06 7.25
N GLY A 984 35.98 49.03 8.00
CA GLY A 984 35.35 50.32 8.26
C GLY A 984 34.38 50.33 9.46
N LEU A 985 34.45 49.33 10.34
CA LEU A 985 33.66 49.26 11.57
C LEU A 985 34.51 49.60 12.81
N VAL A 986 33.88 49.99 13.91
CA VAL A 986 34.57 50.28 15.18
C VAL A 986 34.49 49.05 16.09
N PRO A 987 35.57 48.26 16.26
CA PRO A 987 35.58 47.13 17.19
C PRO A 987 35.53 47.62 18.65
N PRO A 988 35.03 46.79 19.60
CA PRO A 988 35.04 47.13 21.01
C PRO A 988 36.47 47.24 21.54
N ASP A 989 36.72 48.25 22.38
CA ASP A 989 38.00 48.40 23.08
C ASP A 989 38.08 47.34 24.19
N LEU A 990 38.85 46.28 23.96
CA LEU A 990 39.02 45.18 24.91
C LEU A 990 40.31 45.41 25.72
N PRO A 991 40.22 45.80 27.00
CA PRO A 991 41.39 46.21 27.79
C PRO A 991 42.30 45.03 28.20
N VAL A 992 41.84 43.79 28.07
CA VAL A 992 42.59 42.56 28.40
C VAL A 992 42.46 41.54 27.26
N LYS A 993 43.49 40.70 27.05
CA LYS A 993 43.46 39.62 26.05
C LYS A 993 42.39 38.57 26.44
N PRO A 994 41.31 38.42 25.66
CA PRO A 994 40.26 37.46 25.96
C PRO A 994 40.73 36.02 25.66
N SER A 995 40.22 35.08 26.43
CA SER A 995 40.41 33.63 26.31
C SER A 995 39.15 32.97 25.73
N THR A 996 39.27 31.74 25.24
CA THR A 996 38.13 30.98 24.72
C THR A 996 37.06 30.71 25.80
N GLU A 997 37.43 30.72 27.08
CA GLU A 997 36.48 30.54 28.20
C GLU A 997 35.61 31.79 28.44
N ASP A 998 36.07 32.97 28.00
CA ASP A 998 35.32 34.23 28.17
C ASP A 998 34.08 34.28 27.27
N ILE A 999 34.05 33.54 26.16
CA ILE A 999 32.88 33.50 25.25
C ILE A 999 31.63 32.96 25.96
N MET A 1000 31.81 32.01 26.88
CA MET A 1000 30.73 31.45 27.68
C MET A 1000 30.19 32.49 28.65
N LEU A 1001 31.06 33.30 29.28
CA LEU A 1001 30.65 34.31 30.26
C LEU A 1001 29.88 35.48 29.66
N VAL A 1002 30.25 35.88 28.43
CA VAL A 1002 29.60 36.99 27.71
C VAL A 1002 28.36 36.56 26.92
N SER A 1003 28.05 35.26 26.88
CA SER A 1003 26.78 34.74 26.37
C SER A 1003 25.71 34.81 27.46
N THR A 1004 24.54 35.37 27.14
CA THR A 1004 23.38 35.43 28.06
C THR A 1004 22.92 34.04 28.53
N ARG A 1005 23.13 33.02 27.69
CA ARG A 1005 22.74 31.63 27.97
C ARG A 1005 23.85 30.81 28.61
N LEU A 1006 25.07 31.34 28.67
CA LEU A 1006 26.28 30.63 29.09
C LEU A 1006 26.59 29.39 28.24
N ASP A 1007 26.25 29.44 26.95
CA ASP A 1007 26.46 28.36 25.97
C ASP A 1007 27.52 28.73 24.91
N GLY A 1008 28.10 29.93 25.02
CA GLY A 1008 29.09 30.45 24.07
C GLY A 1008 28.47 30.89 22.74
N LEU A 1009 27.14 31.01 22.69
CA LEU A 1009 26.38 31.46 21.52
C LEU A 1009 25.61 32.74 21.83
N ALA A 1010 25.24 33.49 20.78
CA ALA A 1010 24.32 34.62 20.89
C ALA A 1010 22.97 34.19 21.50
N PRO A 1011 22.25 35.08 22.22
CA PRO A 1011 22.51 36.52 22.35
C PRO A 1011 23.62 36.85 23.35
N TRP A 1012 24.36 37.93 23.07
CA TRP A 1012 25.49 38.39 23.88
C TRP A 1012 25.06 39.41 24.95
N LEU A 1013 25.84 39.54 26.02
CA LEU A 1013 25.67 40.64 26.98
C LEU A 1013 25.92 41.99 26.27
N ASP A 1014 25.03 42.97 26.49
CA ASP A 1014 25.23 44.35 26.03
C ASP A 1014 26.18 45.08 27.00
N ILE A 1015 27.35 45.46 26.52
CA ILE A 1015 28.39 46.15 27.31
C ILE A 1015 27.92 47.48 27.93
N ARG A 1016 26.86 48.09 27.37
CA ARG A 1016 26.28 49.34 27.86
C ARG A 1016 25.33 49.13 29.05
N ARG A 1017 24.90 47.88 29.31
CA ARG A 1017 23.97 47.55 30.39
C ARG A 1017 24.73 46.92 31.56
N PRO A 1018 24.43 47.28 32.82
CA PRO A 1018 24.99 46.60 33.97
C PRO A 1018 24.58 45.11 33.99
N VAL A 1019 25.54 44.23 34.19
CA VAL A 1019 25.32 42.80 34.41
C VAL A 1019 24.56 42.64 35.73
N ARG A 1020 23.42 41.96 35.71
CA ARG A 1020 22.59 41.76 36.91
C ARG A 1020 23.06 40.54 37.71
N LEU A 1021 22.72 40.49 39.00
CA LEU A 1021 23.12 39.42 39.93
C LEU A 1021 22.70 38.01 39.47
N HIS A 1022 21.57 37.87 38.76
CA HIS A 1022 21.12 36.58 38.21
C HIS A 1022 22.20 35.92 37.33
N HIS A 1023 22.95 36.68 36.53
CA HIS A 1023 23.90 36.12 35.57
C HIS A 1023 25.12 35.54 36.28
N LEU A 1024 25.51 36.16 37.39
CA LEU A 1024 26.60 35.69 38.26
C LEU A 1024 26.22 34.40 39.00
N ILE A 1025 24.98 34.32 39.51
CA ILE A 1025 24.45 33.11 40.16
C ILE A 1025 24.30 31.97 39.14
N LYS A 1026 23.81 32.29 37.94
CA LYS A 1026 23.70 31.35 36.82
C LYS A 1026 25.08 30.81 36.41
N ALA A 1027 26.08 31.67 36.29
CA ALA A 1027 27.46 31.29 35.98
C ALA A 1027 28.06 30.38 37.06
N HIS A 1028 27.74 30.61 38.34
CA HIS A 1028 28.11 29.69 39.41
C HIS A 1028 27.49 28.31 39.23
N ALA A 1029 26.19 28.25 38.95
CA ALA A 1029 25.49 26.98 38.82
C ALA A 1029 25.87 26.17 37.57
N VAL A 1030 26.22 26.84 36.46
CA VAL A 1030 26.51 26.20 35.17
C VAL A 1030 28.01 25.94 34.98
N LEU A 1031 28.86 26.92 35.31
CA LEU A 1031 30.30 26.87 35.05
C LEU A 1031 31.13 26.58 36.31
N ASN A 1032 30.49 26.45 37.47
CA ASN A 1032 31.14 26.24 38.77
C ASN A 1032 32.15 27.35 39.14
N LEU A 1033 31.86 28.59 38.74
CA LEU A 1033 32.70 29.77 38.99
C LEU A 1033 32.14 30.60 40.15
N SER A 1034 32.98 31.19 41.00
CA SER A 1034 32.50 32.08 42.06
C SER A 1034 31.86 33.34 41.45
N PRO A 1035 30.70 33.81 41.94
CA PRO A 1035 30.09 35.08 41.51
C PRO A 1035 31.07 36.27 41.55
N PHE A 1036 31.99 36.28 42.53
CA PHE A 1036 33.05 37.28 42.65
C PHE A 1036 34.02 37.24 41.47
N TRP A 1037 34.49 36.04 41.12
CA TRP A 1037 35.41 35.85 40.00
C TRP A 1037 34.74 36.21 38.66
N VAL A 1038 33.47 35.84 38.48
CA VAL A 1038 32.71 36.16 37.26
C VAL A 1038 32.52 37.68 37.13
N ALA A 1039 32.18 38.37 38.21
CA ALA A 1039 32.05 39.82 38.22
C ALA A 1039 33.37 40.54 37.92
N ASP A 1040 34.47 40.11 38.55
CA ASP A 1040 35.81 40.64 38.30
C ASP A 1040 36.23 40.40 36.84
N ARG A 1041 36.02 39.19 36.31
CA ARG A 1041 36.37 38.84 34.93
C ARG A 1041 35.55 39.61 33.90
N LEU A 1042 34.24 39.76 34.11
CA LEU A 1042 33.38 40.59 33.23
C LEU A 1042 33.79 42.07 33.28
N THR A 1043 34.19 42.58 34.45
CA THR A 1043 34.71 43.95 34.60
C THR A 1043 36.02 44.13 33.82
N GLN A 1044 36.92 43.15 33.86
CA GLN A 1044 38.15 43.13 33.05
C GLN A 1044 37.88 43.06 31.54
N LEU A 1045 36.72 42.55 31.11
CA LEU A 1045 36.29 42.51 29.70
C LEU A 1045 35.52 43.78 29.28
N GLY A 1046 35.40 44.78 30.16
CA GLY A 1046 34.77 46.07 29.87
C GLY A 1046 33.28 46.15 30.24
N PHE A 1047 32.69 45.12 30.84
CA PHE A 1047 31.31 45.16 31.33
C PHE A 1047 31.20 45.85 32.69
N THR A 1048 30.06 46.48 32.96
CA THR A 1048 29.75 46.97 34.31
C THR A 1048 29.10 45.84 35.11
N ALA A 1049 29.79 45.27 36.10
CA ALA A 1049 29.26 44.23 36.97
C ALA A 1049 29.17 44.68 38.45
N PRO A 1050 28.29 44.11 39.28
CA PRO A 1050 28.19 44.44 40.70
C PRO A 1050 29.47 44.00 41.41
N SER A 1051 30.04 44.86 42.25
CA SER A 1051 31.29 44.59 43.00
C SER A 1051 31.09 44.51 44.51
N GLU A 1052 29.92 44.89 45.02
CA GLU A 1052 29.58 44.92 46.46
C GLU A 1052 28.47 43.92 46.78
N ASN A 1053 28.50 43.34 48.00
CA ASN A 1053 27.51 42.39 48.52
C ASN A 1053 27.27 41.12 47.66
N LEU A 1054 28.29 40.65 46.93
CA LEU A 1054 28.20 39.39 46.20
C LEU A 1054 28.31 38.18 47.14
N PRO A 1055 27.43 37.17 47.02
CA PRO A 1055 27.53 35.95 47.81
C PRO A 1055 28.77 35.13 47.38
N TYR A 1056 29.55 34.65 48.35
CA TYR A 1056 30.70 33.77 48.07
C TYR A 1056 30.24 32.40 47.53
N TYR A 1057 29.10 31.91 48.04
CA TYR A 1057 28.30 30.81 47.49
C TYR A 1057 26.83 31.25 47.42
N PRO A 1058 26.13 31.14 46.27
CA PRO A 1058 24.69 31.38 46.21
C PRO A 1058 23.95 30.41 47.13
N GLU A 1059 22.89 30.87 47.80
CA GLU A 1059 22.04 30.00 48.60
C GLU A 1059 21.31 28.98 47.71
N LEU A 1060 21.13 27.73 48.19
CA LEU A 1060 20.36 26.70 47.48
C LEU A 1060 18.94 27.20 47.14
N ARG A 1061 18.38 28.07 47.99
CA ARG A 1061 17.10 28.73 47.82
C ARG A 1061 17.04 29.66 46.61
N ASP A 1062 18.06 30.50 46.41
CA ASP A 1062 18.13 31.42 45.25
C ASP A 1062 18.28 30.63 43.94
N LEU A 1063 18.93 29.47 43.98
CA LEU A 1063 18.98 28.53 42.85
C LEU A 1063 17.62 27.90 42.55
N THR A 1064 16.84 27.53 43.56
CA THR A 1064 15.45 27.05 43.38
C THR A 1064 14.55 28.14 42.79
N LEU A 1065 14.69 29.39 43.25
CA LEU A 1065 13.92 30.53 42.73
C LEU A 1065 14.19 30.81 41.26
N LEU A 1066 15.43 30.68 40.80
CA LEU A 1066 15.84 31.03 39.44
C LEU A 1066 15.70 29.87 38.43
N ARG A 1067 15.47 28.63 38.88
CA ARG A 1067 15.36 27.44 38.02
C ARG A 1067 13.91 27.12 37.65
N VAL A 1068 13.63 27.05 36.34
CA VAL A 1068 12.29 26.73 35.81
C VAL A 1068 11.96 25.23 35.92
N SER A 1069 12.97 24.37 35.96
CA SER A 1069 12.82 22.92 36.17
C SER A 1069 14.10 22.25 36.65
N ASP A 1070 13.98 21.00 37.11
CA ASP A 1070 15.10 20.15 37.56
C ASP A 1070 16.20 19.94 36.48
N GLY A 1071 15.89 20.23 35.20
CA GLY A 1071 16.79 20.10 34.06
C GLY A 1071 17.79 21.24 33.85
N GLY A 1072 17.84 22.25 34.73
CA GLY A 1072 18.85 23.30 34.71
C GLY A 1072 18.56 24.52 33.83
N LYS A 1073 17.32 24.69 33.33
CA LYS A 1073 16.89 25.93 32.66
C LYS A 1073 16.64 27.04 33.68
N PHE A 1074 17.17 28.23 33.41
CA PHE A 1074 17.01 29.43 34.26
C PHE A 1074 15.97 30.39 33.68
N LEU A 1075 15.32 31.18 34.53
CA LEU A 1075 14.43 32.26 34.09
C LEU A 1075 15.20 33.27 33.22
N ASP A 1076 14.51 33.81 32.22
CA ASP A 1076 15.01 34.92 31.40
C ASP A 1076 14.79 36.24 32.16
N PRO A 1077 15.85 37.02 32.46
CA PRO A 1077 15.75 38.26 33.22
C PRO A 1077 15.01 39.39 32.49
N ASP A 1078 14.84 39.29 31.17
CA ASP A 1078 14.17 40.30 30.35
C ASP A 1078 12.73 39.91 30.03
N GLN A 1079 12.26 38.77 30.55
CA GLN A 1079 10.87 38.33 30.45
C GLN A 1079 10.16 38.41 31.81
N PRO A 1080 8.86 38.75 31.85
CA PRO A 1080 8.07 38.67 33.07
C PRO A 1080 8.03 37.23 33.63
N VAL A 1081 8.21 37.09 34.94
CA VAL A 1081 8.12 35.78 35.62
C VAL A 1081 6.68 35.24 35.53
N PRO A 1082 6.45 34.03 34.98
CA PRO A 1082 5.11 33.46 34.88
C PRO A 1082 4.46 33.14 36.23
N LEU A 1083 3.12 33.21 36.30
CA LEU A 1083 2.36 32.88 37.51
C LEU A 1083 2.59 31.42 37.94
N ALA A 1084 2.71 30.50 36.98
CA ALA A 1084 2.95 29.08 37.26
C ALA A 1084 4.27 28.84 38.00
N HIS A 1085 5.32 29.60 37.64
CA HIS A 1085 6.60 29.54 38.33
C HIS A 1085 6.48 30.04 39.78
N LEU A 1086 5.77 31.16 39.98
CA LEU A 1086 5.55 31.74 41.30
C LEU A 1086 4.76 30.81 42.23
N VAL A 1087 3.67 30.20 41.73
CA VAL A 1087 2.85 29.24 42.48
C VAL A 1087 3.65 27.97 42.78
N SER A 1088 4.36 27.43 41.80
CA SER A 1088 5.17 26.22 41.96
C SER A 1088 6.26 26.41 43.02
N VAL A 1089 7.05 27.48 42.92
CA VAL A 1089 8.14 27.77 43.88
C VAL A 1089 7.60 28.15 45.26
N SER A 1090 6.47 28.85 45.33
CA SER A 1090 5.76 29.13 46.59
C SER A 1090 5.39 27.85 47.33
N ARG A 1091 4.81 26.87 46.63
CA ARG A 1091 4.46 25.55 47.17
C ARG A 1091 5.71 24.73 47.54
N GLN A 1092 6.72 24.71 46.68
CA GLN A 1092 7.96 23.95 46.91
C GLN A 1092 8.75 24.45 48.13
N LEU A 1093 8.81 25.78 48.33
CA LEU A 1093 9.51 26.39 49.45
C LEU A 1093 8.63 26.56 50.70
N GLY A 1094 7.33 26.30 50.60
CA GLY A 1094 6.35 26.54 51.67
C GLY A 1094 6.26 28.02 52.08
N GLN A 1095 6.49 28.94 51.14
CA GLN A 1095 6.52 30.39 51.36
C GLN A 1095 5.34 31.07 50.70
N HIS A 1096 4.85 32.15 51.29
CA HIS A 1096 3.76 32.92 50.68
C HIS A 1096 4.22 33.52 49.33
N ILE A 1097 3.34 33.52 48.32
CA ILE A 1097 3.68 33.92 46.94
C ILE A 1097 4.25 35.34 46.83
N THR A 1098 3.83 36.26 47.73
CA THR A 1098 4.39 37.62 47.79
C THR A 1098 5.86 37.63 48.21
N GLN A 1099 6.27 36.77 49.14
CA GLN A 1099 7.66 36.66 49.60
C GLN A 1099 8.57 36.12 48.48
N VAL A 1100 8.05 35.18 47.68
CA VAL A 1100 8.74 34.64 46.49
C VAL A 1100 8.90 35.74 45.43
N ALA A 1101 7.84 36.50 45.17
CA ALA A 1101 7.85 37.61 44.22
C ALA A 1101 8.87 38.70 44.61
N ASP A 1102 8.89 39.10 45.89
CA ASP A 1102 9.82 40.12 46.39
C ASP A 1102 11.27 39.67 46.25
N ARG A 1103 11.57 38.41 46.63
CA ARG A 1103 12.93 37.87 46.49
C ARG A 1103 13.38 37.78 45.04
N LEU A 1104 12.49 37.43 44.10
CA LEU A 1104 12.82 37.41 42.67
C LEU A 1104 13.09 38.83 42.11
N ARG A 1105 12.38 39.86 42.59
CA ARG A 1105 12.67 41.26 42.24
C ARG A 1105 14.05 41.68 42.75
N GLU A 1106 14.42 41.30 43.97
CA GLU A 1106 15.76 41.53 44.53
C GLU A 1106 16.87 40.88 43.69
N LEU A 1107 16.61 39.70 43.12
CA LEU A 1107 17.54 38.99 42.22
C LEU A 1107 17.60 39.59 40.80
N GLY A 1108 16.81 40.64 40.52
CA GLY A 1108 16.82 41.37 39.26
C GLY A 1108 15.89 40.81 38.18
N MET A 1109 14.89 40.01 38.58
CA MET A 1109 13.86 39.46 37.70
C MET A 1109 12.67 40.42 37.58
N ILE A 1110 12.01 40.41 36.42
CA ILE A 1110 10.80 41.20 36.18
C ILE A 1110 9.60 40.44 36.75
N VAL A 1111 9.12 40.82 37.93
CA VAL A 1111 7.91 40.24 38.53
C VAL A 1111 6.78 41.27 38.53
N PRO A 1112 5.76 41.11 37.66
CA PRO A 1112 4.61 42.02 37.61
C PRO A 1112 3.85 42.11 38.95
N ASP A 1113 2.96 43.10 39.07
CA ASP A 1113 2.04 43.17 40.20
C ASP A 1113 1.12 41.94 40.19
N LEU A 1114 1.09 41.20 41.32
CA LEU A 1114 0.39 39.92 41.40
C LEU A 1114 -1.12 40.09 41.22
N GLY A 1115 -1.72 41.12 41.84
CA GLY A 1115 -3.16 41.36 41.73
C GLY A 1115 -3.58 41.72 40.31
N THR A 1116 -2.79 42.53 39.61
CA THR A 1116 -3.01 42.87 38.20
C THR A 1116 -2.82 41.65 37.30
N MET A 1117 -1.73 40.89 37.47
CA MET A 1117 -1.45 39.67 36.71
C MET A 1117 -2.57 38.63 36.85
N ILE A 1118 -3.07 38.40 38.06
CA ILE A 1118 -4.17 37.46 38.32
C ILE A 1118 -5.48 37.97 37.69
N ARG A 1119 -5.79 39.26 37.77
CA ARG A 1119 -7.00 39.83 37.13
C ARG A 1119 -6.95 39.77 35.61
N GLU A 1120 -5.79 40.03 35.01
CA GLU A 1120 -5.56 39.87 33.56
C GLU A 1120 -5.72 38.40 33.13
N ALA A 1121 -5.18 37.46 33.93
CA ALA A 1121 -5.37 36.04 33.69
C ALA A 1121 -6.85 35.64 33.83
N LEU A 1122 -7.54 36.12 34.87
CA LEU A 1122 -8.95 35.86 35.14
C LEU A 1122 -9.87 36.32 34.00
N ALA A 1123 -9.54 37.43 33.35
CA ALA A 1123 -10.29 37.95 32.19
C ALA A 1123 -10.24 37.01 30.96
N LYS A 1124 -9.20 36.16 30.87
CA LYS A 1124 -9.00 35.19 29.79
C LYS A 1124 -9.27 33.74 30.19
N VAL A 1125 -9.73 33.50 31.43
CA VAL A 1125 -10.06 32.13 31.88
C VAL A 1125 -11.16 31.55 30.98
N PRO A 1126 -10.96 30.34 30.42
CA PRO A 1126 -11.96 29.65 29.62
C PRO A 1126 -13.25 29.41 30.40
N VAL A 1127 -14.36 29.97 29.90
CA VAL A 1127 -15.72 29.81 30.43
C VAL A 1127 -16.65 29.25 29.36
N GLU A 1128 -17.68 28.51 29.77
CA GLU A 1128 -18.76 28.09 28.88
C GLU A 1128 -19.51 29.34 28.39
N LYS A 1129 -19.59 29.52 27.07
CA LYS A 1129 -20.35 30.60 26.43
C LYS A 1129 -21.82 30.26 26.29
#